data_AF-A0A2D5X1J4-F1
#
_entry.id   AF-A0A2D5X1J4-F1
#
_cell.length_a   1.000
_cell.length_b   1.000
_cell.length_c   1.000
_cell.angle_alpha   90.00
_cell.angle_beta   90.00
_cell.angle_gamma   90.00
#
_symmetry.space_group_name_H-M   'P 1'
#
loop_
_entity.id
_entity.type
_entity.pdbx_description
1 polymer ?
#
loop_
_entity_poly.entity_id
_entity_poly.type
_entity_poly.pdbx_seq_one_letter_code
_entity_poly.pdbx_strand_id
1 'polypeptide(L)'
;NQCGSIYGVDWHPNGDYIISAHGRNDEGIYHWIVNPDIDNDGVLNADDAFPEDATQWDDTDNDGYGDNPAPATEPDACPTVSGTSTEDRFGCPDSDGDGWSDANDAYPNDGNQWVDADGDGHPDNTDDDRDPNPHGGVDWLPNNPTQWDDSDLDGYGDNFANSSWVAIRPSEWPGILITTMTPEQMNDIDVFPLDIEQWNDSDGDWYGDEQFTSRSDGCVHVYGDSVWDRLACYDTDGDGWSDPDSNWPACIAGGGTGDAYINDATQWCDADGDGFGDNQSGTNGDSCPGFFGNSSIDRSGCKDTDGDGYSDAGEPFPGDGTQWSDSDADGCGDNPAGNNPDLFPDDPSQCGDRDGDGHGDYPVGDNGDWFPDEVTQWYDFDVDGFGDNYGNASWAFDRNQSWPGSYVEYAYEPDLCPTTYGKMDGETTRGCPDSDGDGVADNLDAFPDDPFQSSDLDGDGFGDDPLSPNKDDCPNTVGTSNQGNTYGCPDSDGDGWANTRDDFPNNSTQWKDTDEDGYGDNWGNSTWNNTREENWPGDFIIDAEMADAFPNDDTQWSDSDGDGWGDNPNGTNQDDFPLIPSQYKDSDGDGYGDNTTRDAYQPDDCRSKYGTSFEDRFGCEDDDGDGWSNQGDICRYDPNVWEAPGECEITEPDDGLDASSNKMSGKEIATWALGILVSLLLLSILIAMIARQAAKRSGQLMRQNLALQEQIFEEEDGKRQQWIDYYVGQGDLEKAKELGWVEKAEWQLHEEEKEQQAVEEIEALPDALDLDDLL
;
A
#
# COMPACT_ATOMS: atom_id res chain seq x y z
N ASN A 1 -87.92 111.16 30.79
CA ASN A 1 -88.61 111.05 32.10
C ASN A 1 -88.40 109.68 32.73
N GLN A 2 -87.14 109.28 32.93
CA GLN A 2 -86.76 108.03 33.62
C GLN A 2 -85.48 108.28 34.45
N CYS A 3 -85.37 109.45 35.08
CA CYS A 3 -84.32 109.71 36.05
C CYS A 3 -84.80 109.14 37.38
N GLY A 4 -84.08 108.13 37.90
CA GLY A 4 -84.35 107.54 39.21
C GLY A 4 -84.34 108.62 40.28
N SER A 5 -85.26 108.50 41.25
CA SER A 5 -85.30 109.42 42.38
C SER A 5 -84.46 108.85 43.50
N ILE A 6 -83.62 109.69 44.11
CA ILE A 6 -82.92 109.35 45.35
C ILE A 6 -83.91 109.58 46.47
N TYR A 7 -84.24 108.51 47.20
CA TYR A 7 -85.22 108.57 48.27
C TYR A 7 -84.60 108.98 49.61
N GLY A 8 -83.28 108.81 49.72
CA GLY A 8 -82.50 109.23 50.88
C GLY A 8 -81.04 108.81 50.74
N VAL A 9 -80.18 109.53 51.43
CA VAL A 9 -78.82 109.12 51.77
C VAL A 9 -78.79 109.09 53.27
N ASP A 10 -78.36 107.97 53.84
CA ASP A 10 -78.18 107.83 55.28
C ASP A 10 -76.83 107.22 55.58
N TRP A 11 -76.28 107.56 56.74
CA TRP A 11 -75.09 106.91 57.25
C TRP A 11 -75.52 105.62 57.92
N HIS A 12 -74.80 104.52 57.66
CA HIS A 12 -75.03 103.33 58.46
C HIS A 12 -74.69 103.66 59.94
N PRO A 13 -75.43 103.16 60.94
CA PRO A 13 -75.27 103.56 62.34
C PRO A 13 -73.87 103.34 62.95
N ASN A 14 -73.00 102.56 62.30
CA ASN A 14 -71.61 102.38 62.69
C ASN A 14 -70.68 103.49 62.14
N GLY A 15 -71.09 104.26 61.13
CA GLY A 15 -70.28 105.30 60.50
C GLY A 15 -69.43 104.84 59.32
N ASP A 16 -69.37 103.53 59.08
CA ASP A 16 -68.32 102.92 58.24
C ASP A 16 -68.68 102.92 56.74
N TYR A 17 -69.92 103.21 56.40
CA TYR A 17 -70.33 103.33 55.00
C TYR A 17 -71.60 104.16 54.84
N ILE A 18 -71.69 104.80 53.69
CA ILE A 18 -72.85 105.58 53.28
C ILE A 18 -73.79 104.66 52.50
N ILE A 19 -75.05 104.62 52.91
CA ILE A 19 -76.10 103.91 52.19
C ILE A 19 -76.96 104.93 51.45
N SER A 20 -76.98 104.86 50.13
CA SER A 20 -77.94 105.63 49.32
C SER A 20 -79.01 104.71 48.73
N ALA A 21 -80.27 105.11 48.91
CA ALA A 21 -81.44 104.37 48.40
C ALA A 21 -81.90 104.99 47.07
N HIS A 22 -81.84 104.19 46.00
CA HIS A 22 -82.29 104.60 44.67
C HIS A 22 -83.48 103.76 44.23
N GLY A 23 -84.47 104.38 43.59
CA GLY A 23 -85.55 103.63 42.95
C GLY A 23 -86.09 104.29 41.68
N ARG A 24 -86.71 103.47 40.84
CA ARG A 24 -87.32 103.83 39.56
C ARG A 24 -88.73 103.26 39.58
N ASN A 25 -89.71 104.03 39.13
CA ASN A 25 -91.14 103.65 39.17
C ASN A 25 -91.31 102.18 38.75
N ASP A 26 -91.66 101.34 39.73
CA ASP A 26 -92.05 99.92 39.63
C ASP A 26 -90.95 98.86 39.89
N GLU A 27 -89.69 99.21 40.23
CA GLU A 27 -88.56 98.25 40.29
C GLU A 27 -87.90 97.99 41.68
N GLY A 28 -88.41 98.56 42.78
CA GLY A 28 -87.82 98.36 44.13
C GLY A 28 -86.66 99.31 44.47
N ILE A 29 -86.09 99.18 45.67
CA ILE A 29 -85.03 100.05 46.24
C ILE A 29 -83.69 99.30 46.23
N TYR A 30 -82.62 99.94 45.73
CA TYR A 30 -81.24 99.43 45.75
C TYR A 30 -80.34 100.27 46.69
N HIS A 31 -79.41 99.61 47.37
CA HIS A 31 -78.42 100.20 48.30
C HIS A 31 -77.00 100.04 47.75
N TRP A 32 -76.17 101.09 47.86
CA TRP A 32 -74.72 101.05 47.58
C TRP A 32 -73.96 101.23 48.89
N ILE A 33 -72.80 100.56 49.03
CA ILE A 33 -71.90 100.61 50.19
C ILE A 33 -70.50 100.97 49.66
N VAL A 34 -69.84 101.97 50.24
CA VAL A 34 -68.43 102.33 49.98
C VAL A 34 -67.68 102.22 51.30
N ASN A 35 -66.59 101.46 51.34
CA ASN A 35 -65.70 101.37 52.50
C ASN A 35 -64.57 102.42 52.36
N PRO A 36 -64.50 103.46 53.20
CA PRO A 36 -63.51 104.53 53.08
C PRO A 36 -62.12 104.19 53.67
N ASP A 37 -62.00 103.06 54.37
CA ASP A 37 -60.81 102.51 55.02
C ASP A 37 -60.88 100.98 54.82
N ILE A 38 -60.21 100.46 53.78
CA ILE A 38 -60.44 99.08 53.30
C ILE A 38 -59.77 98.02 54.17
N ASP A 39 -58.66 98.33 54.80
CA ASP A 39 -57.86 97.44 55.64
C ASP A 39 -58.10 97.67 57.15
N ASN A 40 -58.79 98.75 57.53
CA ASN A 40 -59.27 99.11 58.87
C ASN A 40 -58.17 99.44 59.87
N ASP A 41 -57.11 100.10 59.43
CA ASP A 41 -56.02 100.57 60.30
C ASP A 41 -56.33 101.94 60.96
N GLY A 42 -57.36 102.64 60.46
CA GLY A 42 -57.80 103.95 60.91
C GLY A 42 -57.31 105.13 60.08
N VAL A 43 -56.59 104.89 58.98
CA VAL A 43 -56.23 105.88 57.95
C VAL A 43 -57.16 105.69 56.75
N LEU A 44 -57.58 106.78 56.11
CA LEU A 44 -58.50 106.69 54.97
C LEU A 44 -57.72 106.37 53.71
N ASN A 45 -58.25 105.55 52.80
CA ASN A 45 -57.56 105.14 51.55
C ASN A 45 -56.97 106.28 50.69
N ALA A 46 -57.41 107.53 50.88
CA ALA A 46 -56.91 108.69 50.13
C ALA A 46 -55.69 109.38 50.79
N ASP A 47 -55.48 109.13 52.09
CA ASP A 47 -54.41 109.67 52.93
C ASP A 47 -53.45 108.57 53.38
N ASP A 48 -53.69 107.32 52.97
CA ASP A 48 -52.93 106.12 53.29
C ASP A 48 -51.96 105.78 52.15
N ALA A 49 -50.67 105.64 52.46
CA ALA A 49 -49.64 105.26 51.49
C ALA A 49 -49.75 103.79 51.06
N PHE A 50 -50.29 102.91 51.92
CA PHE A 50 -50.49 101.49 51.65
C PHE A 50 -51.93 101.05 51.97
N PRO A 51 -52.93 101.50 51.17
CA PRO A 51 -54.34 101.29 51.48
C PRO A 51 -54.82 99.84 51.56
N GLU A 52 -53.99 98.83 51.32
CA GLU A 52 -54.37 97.41 51.44
C GLU A 52 -53.60 96.69 52.56
N ASP A 53 -52.65 97.36 53.22
CA ASP A 53 -51.84 96.81 54.31
C ASP A 53 -52.16 97.55 55.62
N ALA A 54 -53.01 96.93 56.44
CA ALA A 54 -53.43 97.51 57.72
C ALA A 54 -52.29 97.79 58.73
N THR A 55 -51.05 97.44 58.41
CA THR A 55 -49.88 97.68 59.24
C THR A 55 -49.00 98.82 58.76
N GLN A 56 -49.20 99.31 57.54
CA GLN A 56 -48.42 100.37 56.90
C GLN A 56 -49.35 101.50 56.42
N TRP A 57 -49.00 102.75 56.71
CA TRP A 57 -49.82 103.89 56.28
C TRP A 57 -49.03 105.16 55.95
N ASP A 58 -47.79 105.25 56.40
CA ASP A 58 -46.85 106.35 56.13
C ASP A 58 -45.70 105.82 55.24
N ASP A 59 -45.31 106.62 54.24
CA ASP A 59 -44.13 106.41 53.36
C ASP A 59 -43.44 107.77 53.19
N THR A 60 -42.43 108.06 54.02
CA THR A 60 -41.86 109.41 54.11
C THR A 60 -41.03 109.77 52.87
N ASP A 61 -40.35 108.81 52.25
CA ASP A 61 -39.46 109.06 51.11
C ASP A 61 -39.99 108.54 49.75
N ASN A 62 -41.16 107.91 49.74
CA ASN A 62 -41.89 107.41 48.58
C ASN A 62 -41.15 106.33 47.80
N ASP A 63 -40.46 105.43 48.50
CA ASP A 63 -39.75 104.30 47.90
C ASP A 63 -40.59 103.02 47.80
N GLY A 64 -41.78 103.02 48.43
CA GLY A 64 -42.70 101.90 48.42
C GLY A 64 -42.52 100.93 49.59
N TYR A 65 -41.72 101.27 50.60
CA TYR A 65 -41.66 100.61 51.90
C TYR A 65 -42.27 101.52 52.98
N GLY A 66 -43.02 100.92 53.91
CA GLY A 66 -43.76 101.72 54.90
C GLY A 66 -42.95 102.02 56.16
N ASP A 67 -43.06 103.25 56.66
CA ASP A 67 -42.29 103.78 57.81
C ASP A 67 -42.60 103.08 59.15
N ASN A 68 -43.73 102.37 59.25
CA ASN A 68 -44.14 101.81 60.53
C ASN A 68 -43.21 100.66 60.90
N PRO A 69 -42.62 100.66 62.12
CA PRO A 69 -41.69 99.62 62.51
C PRO A 69 -42.40 98.27 62.72
N ALA A 70 -41.62 97.19 62.70
CA ALA A 70 -42.07 95.85 63.08
C ALA A 70 -42.96 95.89 64.36
N PRO A 71 -44.13 95.23 64.38
CA PRO A 71 -44.51 94.06 63.57
C PRO A 71 -45.23 94.37 62.25
N ALA A 72 -45.10 95.58 61.69
CA ALA A 72 -45.60 95.88 60.37
C ALA A 72 -44.95 95.00 59.28
N THR A 73 -45.66 94.82 58.16
CA THR A 73 -45.15 94.10 56.98
C THR A 73 -44.04 94.93 56.35
N GLU A 74 -42.90 94.29 56.04
CA GLU A 74 -41.75 94.87 55.32
C GLU A 74 -41.45 96.34 55.72
N PRO A 75 -41.18 96.60 57.02
CA PRO A 75 -41.01 97.95 57.51
C PRO A 75 -39.72 98.56 56.98
N ASP A 76 -39.79 99.81 56.52
CA ASP A 76 -38.63 100.52 56.02
C ASP A 76 -37.57 100.68 57.14
N ALA A 77 -36.40 100.09 56.89
CA ALA A 77 -35.24 100.16 57.77
C ALA A 77 -34.48 101.50 57.62
N CYS A 78 -34.80 102.27 56.60
CA CYS A 78 -34.28 103.59 56.26
C CYS A 78 -35.40 104.64 55.96
N PRO A 79 -36.32 104.97 56.90
CA PRO A 79 -37.55 105.79 56.70
C PRO A 79 -37.43 107.22 56.15
N THR A 80 -36.24 107.68 55.76
CA THR A 80 -35.99 109.03 55.25
C THR A 80 -35.05 109.04 54.06
N VAL A 81 -34.61 107.86 53.62
CA VAL A 81 -33.62 107.66 52.56
C VAL A 81 -34.12 106.54 51.66
N SER A 82 -34.73 106.95 50.54
CA SER A 82 -35.30 106.01 49.58
C SER A 82 -34.30 104.93 49.17
N GLY A 83 -34.73 103.68 49.20
CA GLY A 83 -33.93 102.53 48.85
C GLY A 83 -34.67 101.49 48.01
N THR A 84 -33.95 100.43 47.66
CA THR A 84 -34.50 99.31 46.88
C THR A 84 -34.14 97.94 47.44
N SER A 85 -33.42 97.88 48.57
CA SER A 85 -33.06 96.63 49.23
C SER A 85 -34.32 95.81 49.62
N THR A 86 -34.25 94.50 49.40
CA THR A 86 -35.35 93.54 49.59
C THR A 86 -35.00 92.33 50.45
N GLU A 87 -33.73 92.03 50.70
CA GLU A 87 -33.31 90.78 51.35
C GLU A 87 -33.06 90.93 52.85
N ASP A 88 -32.50 92.08 53.27
CA ASP A 88 -32.12 92.29 54.67
C ASP A 88 -32.76 93.54 55.30
N ARG A 89 -32.48 94.71 54.75
CA ARG A 89 -32.92 96.01 55.27
C ARG A 89 -33.83 96.67 54.23
N PHE A 90 -35.07 96.21 54.19
CA PHE A 90 -36.14 96.75 53.34
C PHE A 90 -36.14 98.29 53.29
N GLY A 91 -36.21 98.89 52.11
CA GLY A 91 -36.23 100.35 51.91
C GLY A 91 -34.89 101.07 52.10
N CYS A 92 -33.78 100.36 52.33
CA CYS A 92 -32.45 100.98 52.38
C CYS A 92 -31.74 101.06 51.00
N PRO A 93 -30.77 101.99 50.84
CA PRO A 93 -29.95 102.07 49.64
C PRO A 93 -29.30 100.72 49.30
N ASP A 94 -29.42 100.36 48.03
CA ASP A 94 -28.89 99.16 47.38
C ASP A 94 -28.33 99.64 46.04
N SER A 95 -27.01 99.79 45.98
CA SER A 95 -26.31 100.51 44.92
C SER A 95 -26.17 99.73 43.62
N ASP A 96 -26.17 98.40 43.68
CA ASP A 96 -26.02 97.50 42.53
C ASP A 96 -27.29 96.70 42.19
N GLY A 97 -28.27 96.68 43.09
CA GLY A 97 -29.61 96.17 42.85
C GLY A 97 -29.76 94.67 43.04
N ASP A 98 -28.91 94.04 43.86
CA ASP A 98 -28.98 92.60 44.15
C ASP A 98 -29.97 92.22 45.27
N GLY A 99 -30.53 93.24 45.93
CA GLY A 99 -31.49 93.10 47.02
C GLY A 99 -30.88 93.28 48.41
N TRP A 100 -29.57 93.25 48.59
CA TRP A 100 -28.92 93.52 49.87
C TRP A 100 -28.61 95.01 50.03
N SER A 101 -28.72 95.53 51.25
CA SER A 101 -28.44 96.94 51.50
C SER A 101 -26.94 97.24 51.55
N ASP A 102 -26.53 98.42 51.04
CA ASP A 102 -25.13 98.90 51.01
C ASP A 102 -24.39 98.76 52.36
N ALA A 103 -25.12 98.75 53.48
CA ALA A 103 -24.58 98.70 54.83
C ALA A 103 -24.22 97.28 55.31
N ASN A 104 -24.87 96.26 54.75
CA ASN A 104 -24.73 94.86 55.13
C ASN A 104 -24.26 93.97 53.96
N ASP A 105 -24.07 94.58 52.80
CA ASP A 105 -23.44 93.98 51.63
C ASP A 105 -21.90 94.11 51.75
N ALA A 106 -21.20 92.97 51.65
CA ALA A 106 -19.75 92.92 51.64
C ALA A 106 -19.13 93.53 50.37
N TYR A 107 -19.90 93.56 49.27
CA TYR A 107 -19.52 94.10 47.97
C TYR A 107 -20.57 95.08 47.40
N PRO A 108 -20.79 96.28 48.01
CA PRO A 108 -21.88 97.23 47.67
C PRO A 108 -21.91 97.85 46.27
N ASN A 109 -21.09 97.37 45.33
CA ASN A 109 -21.08 97.84 43.95
C ASN A 109 -21.03 96.67 42.96
N ASP A 110 -21.28 95.46 43.43
CA ASP A 110 -21.21 94.22 42.70
C ASP A 110 -22.48 93.38 42.92
N GLY A 111 -23.49 93.58 42.07
CA GLY A 111 -24.79 92.94 42.25
C GLY A 111 -24.85 91.42 41.98
N ASN A 112 -23.70 90.75 41.94
CA ASN A 112 -23.57 89.30 41.92
C ASN A 112 -23.02 88.75 43.26
N GLN A 113 -22.58 89.61 44.18
CA GLN A 113 -21.82 89.23 45.38
C GLN A 113 -22.25 90.06 46.59
N TRP A 114 -22.51 89.41 47.73
CA TRP A 114 -22.99 90.15 48.92
C TRP A 114 -22.50 89.62 50.27
N VAL A 115 -21.90 88.43 50.34
CA VAL A 115 -21.38 87.85 51.60
C VAL A 115 -19.89 87.52 51.48
N ASP A 116 -19.14 87.88 52.52
CA ASP A 116 -17.75 87.48 52.79
C ASP A 116 -17.64 87.30 54.33
N ALA A 117 -17.83 86.08 54.82
CA ALA A 117 -18.02 85.84 56.25
C ALA A 117 -16.72 85.97 57.07
N ASP A 118 -15.57 85.72 56.48
CA ASP A 118 -14.28 85.77 57.16
C ASP A 118 -13.36 86.93 56.74
N GLY A 119 -13.77 87.69 55.72
CA GLY A 119 -13.16 88.94 55.29
C GLY A 119 -11.88 88.76 54.49
N ASP A 120 -11.70 87.61 53.84
CA ASP A 120 -10.52 87.32 53.03
C ASP A 120 -10.58 87.89 51.60
N GLY A 121 -11.78 88.36 51.20
CA GLY A 121 -12.04 88.98 49.91
C GLY A 121 -12.58 88.01 48.85
N HIS A 122 -12.78 86.74 49.18
CA HIS A 122 -13.48 85.74 48.38
C HIS A 122 -14.94 85.62 48.87
N PRO A 123 -15.93 85.65 47.97
CA PRO A 123 -17.33 85.67 48.39
C PRO A 123 -17.86 84.26 48.69
N ASP A 124 -18.66 84.15 49.75
CA ASP A 124 -19.32 82.90 50.16
C ASP A 124 -20.47 82.49 49.22
N ASN A 125 -21.10 83.48 48.57
CA ASN A 125 -22.33 83.25 47.81
C ASN A 125 -22.01 82.75 46.38
N THR A 126 -22.85 81.83 45.89
CA THR A 126 -22.55 81.01 44.69
C THR A 126 -23.13 81.56 43.37
N ASP A 127 -23.82 82.71 43.40
CA ASP A 127 -24.60 83.26 42.28
C ASP A 127 -23.81 84.27 41.42
N ASP A 128 -22.58 83.91 41.02
CA ASP A 128 -21.79 84.68 40.03
C ASP A 128 -21.85 84.05 38.64
N ASP A 129 -22.38 84.78 37.66
CA ASP A 129 -22.43 84.34 36.26
C ASP A 129 -21.26 84.85 35.41
N ARG A 130 -20.32 85.60 36.00
CA ARG A 130 -19.20 86.22 35.32
C ARG A 130 -18.01 85.26 35.24
N ASP A 131 -17.39 85.17 34.06
CA ASP A 131 -16.16 84.40 33.81
C ASP A 131 -15.09 85.26 33.11
N PRO A 132 -13.90 85.48 33.71
CA PRO A 132 -13.52 85.08 35.08
C PRO A 132 -14.13 86.02 36.13
N ASN A 133 -14.54 85.48 37.27
CA ASN A 133 -14.96 86.27 38.43
C ASN A 133 -13.76 87.10 38.96
N PRO A 134 -13.89 88.45 39.11
CA PRO A 134 -12.83 89.31 39.66
C PRO A 134 -12.36 88.93 41.07
N HIS A 135 -13.22 88.27 41.84
CA HIS A 135 -13.01 87.84 43.22
C HIS A 135 -12.59 86.38 43.34
N GLY A 136 -12.44 85.65 42.22
CA GLY A 136 -12.06 84.23 42.24
C GLY A 136 -13.25 83.27 42.29
N GLY A 137 -13.02 82.04 42.74
CA GLY A 137 -14.08 81.06 42.92
C GLY A 137 -15.04 81.43 44.06
N VAL A 138 -16.01 80.55 44.28
CA VAL A 138 -16.79 80.54 45.52
C VAL A 138 -15.84 80.17 46.66
N ASP A 139 -15.92 80.88 47.78
CA ASP A 139 -15.24 80.47 49.00
C ASP A 139 -15.88 79.17 49.55
N TRP A 140 -15.13 78.06 49.45
CA TRP A 140 -15.56 76.75 49.90
C TRP A 140 -15.39 76.55 51.41
N LEU A 141 -14.59 77.38 52.09
CA LEU A 141 -14.40 77.37 53.53
C LEU A 141 -14.73 78.75 54.16
N PRO A 142 -16.01 79.17 54.22
CA PRO A 142 -16.48 80.53 54.57
C PRO A 142 -16.11 81.07 55.97
N ASN A 143 -15.37 80.32 56.77
CA ASN A 143 -14.97 80.72 58.12
C ASN A 143 -13.44 80.65 58.32
N ASN A 144 -12.68 80.32 57.27
CA ASN A 144 -11.24 80.21 57.34
C ASN A 144 -10.59 81.19 56.34
N PRO A 145 -10.12 82.37 56.79
CA PRO A 145 -9.67 83.45 55.89
C PRO A 145 -8.31 83.18 55.24
N THR A 146 -7.86 81.93 55.28
CA THR A 146 -6.64 81.43 54.64
C THR A 146 -6.92 80.27 53.70
N GLN A 147 -8.18 79.83 53.58
CA GLN A 147 -8.61 78.73 52.73
C GLN A 147 -9.91 79.15 52.05
N TRP A 148 -9.89 79.29 50.73
CA TRP A 148 -11.07 79.68 49.94
C TRP A 148 -11.30 78.76 48.75
N ASP A 149 -10.24 78.13 48.23
CA ASP A 149 -10.30 77.11 47.19
C ASP A 149 -10.26 75.71 47.83
N ASP A 150 -11.16 74.84 47.38
CA ASP A 150 -11.22 73.40 47.68
C ASP A 150 -11.40 72.68 46.33
N SER A 151 -10.29 72.20 45.78
CA SER A 151 -10.25 71.77 44.38
C SER A 151 -10.90 70.41 44.13
N ASP A 152 -10.97 69.53 45.13
CA ASP A 152 -11.58 68.20 45.02
C ASP A 152 -12.86 68.01 45.85
N LEU A 153 -13.26 69.03 46.62
CA LEU A 153 -14.49 69.14 47.38
C LEU A 153 -14.58 68.15 48.56
N ASP A 154 -13.46 67.87 49.20
CA ASP A 154 -13.38 67.01 50.37
C ASP A 154 -13.60 67.76 51.71
N GLY A 155 -13.61 69.09 51.66
CA GLY A 155 -13.80 69.99 52.80
C GLY A 155 -12.51 70.50 53.45
N TYR A 156 -11.34 70.20 52.88
CA TYR A 156 -10.04 70.75 53.24
C TYR A 156 -9.56 71.71 52.14
N GLY A 157 -8.85 72.77 52.54
CA GLY A 157 -8.48 73.85 51.64
C GLY A 157 -7.10 73.69 51.00
N ASP A 158 -6.99 74.14 49.74
CA ASP A 158 -5.81 73.95 48.89
C ASP A 158 -4.54 74.68 49.38
N ASN A 159 -4.70 75.79 50.11
CA ASN A 159 -3.57 76.61 50.56
C ASN A 159 -2.77 75.89 51.63
N PHE A 160 -1.46 76.13 51.67
CA PHE A 160 -0.55 75.40 52.56
C PHE A 160 0.37 76.34 53.34
N ALA A 161 0.80 75.90 54.52
CA ALA A 161 1.65 76.70 55.41
C ALA A 161 3.15 76.33 55.33
N ASN A 162 3.48 75.11 54.90
CA ASN A 162 4.83 74.60 55.00
C ASN A 162 5.70 75.07 53.82
N SER A 163 6.62 76.00 54.08
CA SER A 163 7.53 76.53 53.05
C SER A 163 8.44 75.48 52.41
N SER A 164 8.70 74.33 53.05
CA SER A 164 9.50 73.27 52.43
C SER A 164 8.77 72.60 51.27
N TRP A 165 7.44 72.63 51.28
CA TRP A 165 6.60 72.00 50.26
C TRP A 165 6.69 72.68 48.90
N VAL A 166 7.02 73.98 48.85
CA VAL A 166 7.16 74.74 47.58
C VAL A 166 8.14 74.08 46.60
N ALA A 167 9.15 73.38 47.10
CA ALA A 167 10.17 72.75 46.27
C ALA A 167 9.83 71.30 45.84
N ILE A 168 8.84 70.67 46.47
CA ILE A 168 8.57 69.22 46.38
C ILE A 168 7.13 68.87 45.98
N ARG A 169 6.15 69.76 46.22
CA ARG A 169 4.77 69.59 45.70
C ARG A 169 4.77 69.59 44.17
N PRO A 170 3.91 68.77 43.53
CA PRO A 170 3.65 68.84 42.10
C PRO A 170 3.28 70.25 41.65
N SER A 171 3.78 70.66 40.48
CA SER A 171 3.55 72.00 39.96
C SER A 171 2.09 72.26 39.55
N GLU A 172 1.34 71.20 39.31
CA GLU A 172 -0.09 71.24 39.00
C GLU A 172 -0.99 71.37 40.23
N TRP A 173 -0.47 71.14 41.45
CA TRP A 173 -1.30 71.23 42.65
C TRP A 173 -1.69 72.67 42.95
N PRO A 174 -2.98 72.93 43.23
CA PRO A 174 -3.48 74.25 43.52
C PRO A 174 -3.04 74.74 44.92
N GLY A 175 -3.45 75.97 45.23
CA GLY A 175 -3.15 76.65 46.48
C GLY A 175 -1.83 77.43 46.49
N ILE A 176 -1.77 78.39 47.42
CA ILE A 176 -0.63 79.27 47.63
C ILE A 176 -0.04 79.09 49.03
N LEU A 177 1.23 79.49 49.19
CA LEU A 177 1.92 79.44 50.48
C LEU A 177 1.45 80.59 51.39
N ILE A 178 0.79 80.25 52.50
CA ILE A 178 0.40 81.19 53.56
C ILE A 178 1.14 80.86 54.86
N THR A 179 2.25 81.55 55.08
CA THR A 179 3.12 81.33 56.27
C THR A 179 2.57 81.88 57.59
N THR A 180 1.38 82.50 57.56
CA THR A 180 0.77 83.20 58.71
C THR A 180 -0.44 82.48 59.31
N MET A 181 -0.75 81.26 58.85
CA MET A 181 -1.85 80.44 59.38
C MET A 181 -1.66 80.15 60.87
N THR A 182 -2.77 80.14 61.61
CA THR A 182 -2.83 79.71 63.01
C THR A 182 -2.85 78.18 63.11
N PRO A 183 -2.54 77.58 64.28
CA PRO A 183 -2.66 76.14 64.47
C PRO A 183 -4.04 75.55 64.22
N GLU A 184 -5.10 76.33 64.41
CA GLU A 184 -6.47 75.89 64.09
C GLU A 184 -6.67 75.85 62.57
N GLN A 185 -6.29 76.90 61.84
CA GLN A 185 -6.37 76.97 60.38
C GLN A 185 -5.49 75.96 59.65
N MET A 186 -4.38 75.55 60.27
CA MET A 186 -3.51 74.50 59.69
C MET A 186 -4.15 73.11 59.68
N ASN A 187 -5.21 72.86 60.46
CA ASN A 187 -5.92 71.57 60.41
C ASN A 187 -6.87 71.46 59.21
N ASP A 188 -7.18 72.58 58.55
CA ASP A 188 -8.01 72.63 57.36
C ASP A 188 -7.14 72.68 56.08
N ILE A 189 -5.84 72.40 56.18
CA ILE A 189 -4.96 72.29 55.01
C ILE A 189 -5.19 70.91 54.40
N ASP A 190 -5.44 70.89 53.10
CA ASP A 190 -5.35 69.68 52.31
C ASP A 190 -3.91 69.44 51.84
N VAL A 191 -3.31 68.35 52.29
CA VAL A 191 -1.99 67.93 51.79
C VAL A 191 -2.10 67.45 50.34
N PHE A 192 -3.21 66.82 49.95
CA PHE A 192 -3.48 66.20 48.65
C PHE A 192 -4.67 66.86 47.91
N PRO A 193 -4.54 68.13 47.47
CA PRO A 193 -5.62 69.00 46.98
C PRO A 193 -6.34 68.57 45.68
N LEU A 194 -6.12 67.36 45.19
CA LEU A 194 -6.75 66.82 43.99
C LEU A 194 -7.25 65.37 44.22
N ASP A 195 -7.16 64.85 45.44
CA ASP A 195 -7.55 63.51 45.83
C ASP A 195 -8.58 63.56 46.97
N ILE A 196 -9.86 63.54 46.58
CA ILE A 196 -11.03 63.59 47.48
C ILE A 196 -11.03 62.55 48.62
N GLU A 197 -10.18 61.52 48.56
CA GLU A 197 -10.10 60.49 49.59
C GLU A 197 -8.97 60.72 50.61
N GLN A 198 -8.06 61.67 50.40
CA GLN A 198 -6.84 61.85 51.21
C GLN A 198 -6.62 63.32 51.52
N TRP A 199 -6.28 63.67 52.77
CA TRP A 199 -6.05 65.07 53.15
C TRP A 199 -4.94 65.25 54.20
N ASN A 200 -4.51 64.19 54.89
CA ASN A 200 -3.48 64.26 55.93
C ASN A 200 -2.25 63.41 55.57
N ASP A 201 -1.06 63.88 55.93
CA ASP A 201 0.23 63.20 55.75
C ASP A 201 1.07 63.38 57.01
N SER A 202 1.04 62.38 57.90
CA SER A 202 1.61 62.50 59.24
C SER A 202 3.13 62.37 59.29
N ASP A 203 3.75 61.68 58.34
CA ASP A 203 5.20 61.44 58.31
C ASP A 203 5.94 62.07 57.12
N GLY A 204 5.20 62.64 56.17
CA GLY A 204 5.70 63.50 55.10
C GLY A 204 6.21 62.73 53.88
N ASP A 205 5.73 61.51 53.65
CA ASP A 205 6.17 60.65 52.56
C ASP A 205 5.30 60.73 51.28
N TRP A 206 4.29 61.60 51.29
CA TRP A 206 3.36 61.85 50.18
C TRP A 206 2.41 60.69 49.87
N TYR A 207 2.10 59.87 50.87
CA TYR A 207 0.93 59.01 50.91
C TYR A 207 0.00 59.46 52.04
N GLY A 208 -1.31 59.36 51.83
CA GLY A 208 -2.26 59.92 52.79
C GLY A 208 -2.60 58.95 53.92
N ASP A 209 -2.85 59.49 55.10
CA ASP A 209 -3.10 58.72 56.32
C ASP A 209 -4.48 58.05 56.34
N GLU A 210 -5.42 58.54 55.54
CA GLU A 210 -6.82 58.16 55.60
C GLU A 210 -7.00 56.71 55.14
N GLN A 211 -7.46 55.88 56.07
CA GLN A 211 -7.59 54.43 55.89
C GLN A 211 -8.74 54.04 54.95
N PHE A 212 -8.60 52.88 54.31
CA PHE A 212 -9.60 52.25 53.42
C PHE A 212 -9.81 52.95 52.08
N THR A 213 -8.82 53.72 51.65
CA THR A 213 -8.80 54.38 50.35
C THR A 213 -7.89 53.61 49.40
N SER A 214 -7.86 54.03 48.13
CA SER A 214 -7.04 53.36 47.12
C SER A 214 -5.53 53.56 47.30
N ARG A 215 -5.10 54.55 48.11
CA ARG A 215 -3.71 54.92 48.32
C ARG A 215 -3.35 55.22 49.78
N SER A 216 -4.08 54.63 50.74
CA SER A 216 -3.78 54.79 52.16
C SER A 216 -2.35 54.34 52.48
N ASP A 217 -1.63 55.17 53.21
CA ASP A 217 -0.37 54.85 53.85
C ASP A 217 -0.56 53.67 54.82
N GLY A 218 0.20 52.60 54.59
CA GLY A 218 0.19 51.39 55.41
C GLY A 218 1.00 51.53 56.71
N CYS A 219 1.77 52.60 56.84
CA CYS A 219 2.70 52.90 57.92
C CYS A 219 2.48 54.22 58.67
N VAL A 220 1.73 55.22 58.20
CA VAL A 220 1.15 56.46 58.81
C VAL A 220 2.08 57.36 59.66
N HIS A 221 3.05 56.81 60.38
CA HIS A 221 3.96 57.50 61.27
C HIS A 221 5.42 57.09 61.01
N VAL A 222 5.66 56.37 59.91
CA VAL A 222 6.95 55.84 59.51
C VAL A 222 7.11 56.06 58.03
N TYR A 223 7.79 57.15 57.69
CA TYR A 223 8.17 57.51 56.33
C TYR A 223 8.67 56.28 55.56
N GLY A 224 8.04 56.01 54.41
CA GLY A 224 8.38 54.90 53.55
C GLY A 224 8.15 55.19 52.07
N ASP A 225 8.54 54.22 51.25
CA ASP A 225 8.45 54.32 49.79
C ASP A 225 8.10 52.99 49.10
N SER A 226 7.75 51.94 49.86
CA SER A 226 7.18 50.71 49.31
C SER A 226 5.86 50.99 48.56
N VAL A 227 5.60 50.22 47.51
CA VAL A 227 4.47 50.44 46.58
C VAL A 227 3.62 49.20 46.28
N TRP A 228 4.06 48.00 46.63
CA TRP A 228 3.41 46.76 46.19
C TRP A 228 2.53 46.09 47.25
N ASP A 229 3.00 45.98 48.48
CA ASP A 229 2.28 45.28 49.55
C ASP A 229 1.66 46.27 50.55
N ARG A 230 2.48 46.78 51.47
CA ARG A 230 2.10 47.74 52.49
C ARG A 230 2.64 49.07 52.00
N LEU A 231 1.78 49.86 51.38
CA LEU A 231 2.13 51.14 50.75
C LEU A 231 2.82 52.07 51.77
N ALA A 232 3.81 52.84 51.31
CA ALA A 232 4.44 53.91 52.09
C ALA A 232 5.12 53.45 53.39
N CYS A 233 5.63 52.22 53.37
CA CYS A 233 6.44 51.66 54.44
C CYS A 233 7.90 51.59 54.04
N TYR A 234 8.75 51.40 55.05
CA TYR A 234 10.19 51.30 54.84
C TYR A 234 10.52 50.14 53.89
N ASP A 235 11.25 50.43 52.81
CA ASP A 235 11.75 49.48 51.83
C ASP A 235 13.27 49.67 51.74
N THR A 236 14.03 48.71 52.27
CA THR A 236 15.49 48.87 52.42
C THR A 236 16.23 48.85 51.08
N ASP A 237 15.77 48.08 50.10
CA ASP A 237 16.50 47.86 48.85
C ASP A 237 15.84 48.46 47.60
N GLY A 238 14.61 48.97 47.73
CA GLY A 238 13.91 49.79 46.76
C GLY A 238 13.26 48.98 45.64
N ASP A 239 12.88 47.74 45.89
CA ASP A 239 12.15 46.89 44.93
C ASP A 239 10.63 47.13 44.93
N GLY A 240 10.15 47.88 45.92
CA GLY A 240 8.78 48.27 46.14
C GLY A 240 8.02 47.42 47.16
N TRP A 241 8.62 46.37 47.73
CA TRP A 241 8.04 45.57 48.81
C TRP A 241 8.53 46.07 50.17
N SER A 242 7.64 46.11 51.16
CA SER A 242 7.97 46.66 52.46
C SER A 242 8.77 45.68 53.34
N ASP A 243 9.73 46.23 54.09
CA ASP A 243 10.47 45.49 55.12
C ASP A 243 9.49 44.79 56.09
N PRO A 244 9.77 43.53 56.48
CA PRO A 244 8.89 42.76 57.33
C PRO A 244 9.00 43.20 58.80
N ASP A 245 7.89 43.12 59.52
CA ASP A 245 7.84 43.36 60.97
C ASP A 245 6.96 42.34 61.70
N SER A 246 6.73 42.58 63.01
CA SER A 246 5.94 41.66 63.84
C SER A 246 4.47 41.51 63.42
N ASN A 247 3.90 42.51 62.75
CA ASN A 247 2.52 42.52 62.26
C ASN A 247 2.44 42.25 60.76
N TRP A 248 3.54 42.41 60.03
CA TRP A 248 3.67 42.14 58.59
C TRP A 248 4.86 41.20 58.32
N PRO A 249 4.70 39.89 58.54
CA PRO A 249 5.82 38.96 58.45
C PRO A 249 6.33 38.80 57.01
N ALA A 250 7.61 38.42 56.90
CA ALA A 250 8.29 38.12 55.64
C ALA A 250 7.59 36.99 54.87
N CYS A 251 7.57 37.10 53.55
CA CYS A 251 7.01 36.15 52.61
C CYS A 251 7.91 34.89 52.50
N ILE A 252 7.78 33.98 53.47
CA ILE A 252 8.58 32.74 53.56
C ILE A 252 7.68 31.54 53.90
N ALA A 253 7.84 30.43 53.18
CA ALA A 253 7.16 29.15 53.42
C ALA A 253 5.63 29.27 53.53
N GLY A 254 5.04 30.09 52.65
CA GLY A 254 3.60 30.32 52.53
C GLY A 254 3.01 31.20 53.62
N GLY A 255 3.86 31.85 54.43
CA GLY A 255 3.46 32.84 55.43
C GLY A 255 3.99 34.22 55.07
N GLY A 256 3.23 35.26 55.47
CA GLY A 256 3.64 36.66 55.30
C GLY A 256 3.53 37.19 53.88
N THR A 257 3.82 38.49 53.76
CA THR A 257 3.76 39.27 52.51
C THR A 257 4.81 40.36 52.46
N GLY A 258 5.48 40.67 53.59
CA GLY A 258 6.60 41.59 53.60
C GLY A 258 7.82 40.97 52.91
N ASP A 259 8.76 41.81 52.55
CA ASP A 259 9.96 41.42 51.82
C ASP A 259 10.83 40.43 52.63
N ALA A 260 11.01 39.23 52.09
CA ALA A 260 11.89 38.22 52.68
C ALA A 260 13.38 38.50 52.46
N TYR A 261 13.71 39.35 51.50
CA TYR A 261 15.05 39.57 50.97
C TYR A 261 15.46 41.05 50.99
N ILE A 262 15.27 41.74 52.12
CA ILE A 262 15.52 43.18 52.39
C ILE A 262 16.86 43.83 51.96
N ASN A 263 17.79 43.10 51.33
CA ASN A 263 19.02 43.66 50.76
C ASN A 263 19.25 43.22 49.30
N ASP A 264 18.28 42.56 48.68
CA ASP A 264 18.35 42.04 47.31
C ASP A 264 17.09 42.41 46.54
N ALA A 265 17.12 43.62 45.96
CA ALA A 265 16.01 44.20 45.21
C ALA A 265 15.55 43.40 43.98
N THR A 266 16.15 42.25 43.72
CA THR A 266 15.72 41.34 42.67
C THR A 266 14.83 40.20 43.19
N GLN A 267 14.69 40.04 44.50
CA GLN A 267 13.86 39.02 45.15
C GLN A 267 13.03 39.64 46.27
N TRP A 268 11.82 39.13 46.50
CA TRP A 268 10.96 39.62 47.60
C TRP A 268 10.25 38.52 48.39
N CYS A 269 10.09 37.32 47.83
CA CYS A 269 9.37 36.21 48.45
C CYS A 269 10.05 34.87 48.18
N ASP A 270 9.94 33.95 49.13
CA ASP A 270 10.28 32.53 49.05
C ASP A 270 9.02 31.74 49.48
N ALA A 271 8.09 31.54 48.55
CA ALA A 271 6.75 31.09 48.91
C ALA A 271 6.71 29.65 49.45
N ASP A 272 7.68 28.80 49.14
CA ASP A 272 7.73 27.41 49.61
C ASP A 272 8.82 27.13 50.65
N GLY A 273 9.70 28.10 50.92
CA GLY A 273 10.70 28.05 51.97
C GLY A 273 11.89 27.18 51.63
N ASP A 274 12.20 27.02 50.34
CA ASP A 274 13.31 26.19 49.87
C ASP A 274 14.65 26.93 49.75
N GLY A 275 14.61 28.25 49.91
CA GLY A 275 15.76 29.14 49.91
C GLY A 275 16.07 29.77 48.54
N PHE A 276 15.28 29.49 47.51
CA PHE A 276 15.32 30.18 46.22
C PHE A 276 14.18 31.21 46.16
N GLY A 277 14.47 32.40 45.62
CA GLY A 277 13.48 33.47 45.60
C GLY A 277 12.52 33.34 44.42
N ASP A 278 11.23 33.58 44.61
CA ASP A 278 10.17 33.36 43.62
C ASP A 278 10.37 34.14 42.31
N ASN A 279 11.13 35.25 42.31
CA ASN A 279 11.43 35.97 41.09
C ASN A 279 12.50 35.20 40.29
N GLN A 280 12.05 34.42 39.32
CA GLN A 280 12.94 33.63 38.46
C GLN A 280 14.02 34.47 37.74
N SER A 281 13.78 35.76 37.51
CA SER A 281 14.76 36.65 36.87
C SER A 281 15.74 37.31 37.86
N GLY A 282 15.51 37.14 39.16
CA GLY A 282 16.33 37.69 40.22
C GLY A 282 17.51 36.81 40.60
N THR A 283 18.27 37.25 41.60
CA THR A 283 19.39 36.51 42.16
C THR A 283 18.89 35.21 42.76
N ASN A 284 19.49 34.08 42.38
CA ASN A 284 19.10 32.75 42.88
C ASN A 284 17.60 32.47 42.74
N GLY A 285 17.00 32.89 41.63
CA GLY A 285 15.58 32.73 41.37
C GLY A 285 15.14 31.28 41.25
N ASP A 286 14.01 30.97 41.85
CA ASP A 286 13.36 29.66 41.79
C ASP A 286 12.75 29.42 40.41
N SER A 287 13.06 28.25 39.85
CA SER A 287 12.53 27.74 38.60
C SER A 287 11.22 26.98 38.77
N CYS A 288 10.84 26.64 40.00
CA CYS A 288 9.61 25.98 40.39
C CYS A 288 8.84 26.72 41.52
N PRO A 289 8.53 28.04 41.39
CA PRO A 289 7.93 28.82 42.47
C PRO A 289 6.72 28.15 43.13
N GLY A 290 6.79 27.97 44.46
CA GLY A 290 5.72 27.42 45.28
C GLY A 290 5.73 25.90 45.43
N PHE A 291 6.74 25.22 44.88
CA PHE A 291 7.01 23.81 45.09
C PHE A 291 8.42 23.59 45.62
N PHE A 292 8.52 23.40 46.94
CA PHE A 292 9.79 23.16 47.62
C PHE A 292 10.71 22.21 46.84
N GLY A 293 11.91 22.70 46.52
CA GLY A 293 12.95 21.97 45.83
C GLY A 293 14.33 22.11 46.45
N ASN A 294 15.31 21.45 45.85
CA ASN A 294 16.70 21.44 46.30
C ASN A 294 17.72 21.34 45.16
N SER A 295 17.25 21.29 43.90
CA SER A 295 18.11 21.37 42.73
C SER A 295 18.86 22.70 42.71
N SER A 296 20.06 22.69 42.12
CA SER A 296 20.97 23.84 42.14
C SER A 296 21.81 24.04 40.88
N ILE A 297 21.77 23.11 39.91
CA ILE A 297 22.62 23.15 38.71
C ILE A 297 21.84 23.63 37.49
N ASP A 298 20.68 23.04 37.19
CA ASP A 298 19.88 23.35 36.01
C ASP A 298 18.72 24.29 36.34
N ARG A 299 17.72 23.79 37.06
CA ARG A 299 16.45 24.46 37.38
C ARG A 299 16.42 24.63 38.88
N SER A 300 17.14 25.62 39.39
CA SER A 300 17.26 25.89 40.84
C SER A 300 15.91 25.98 41.53
N GLY A 301 15.77 25.41 42.73
CA GLY A 301 14.51 25.41 43.53
C GLY A 301 13.45 24.40 43.06
N CYS A 302 13.81 23.50 42.15
CA CYS A 302 12.96 22.38 41.77
C CYS A 302 13.30 21.11 42.56
N LYS A 303 12.38 20.15 42.56
CA LYS A 303 12.55 18.85 43.20
C LYS A 303 13.74 18.09 42.60
N ASP A 304 14.66 17.64 43.45
CA ASP A 304 15.83 16.81 43.13
C ASP A 304 15.83 15.60 44.09
N THR A 305 15.48 14.43 43.56
CA THR A 305 15.18 13.23 44.35
C THR A 305 16.43 12.51 44.86
N ASP A 306 17.52 12.52 44.10
CA ASP A 306 18.75 11.79 44.44
C ASP A 306 19.90 12.70 44.94
N GLY A 307 19.72 14.02 44.82
CA GLY A 307 20.56 15.04 45.45
C GLY A 307 21.85 15.33 44.70
N ASP A 308 21.89 15.09 43.39
CA ASP A 308 23.07 15.37 42.56
C ASP A 308 23.15 16.83 42.08
N GLY A 309 22.07 17.59 42.29
CA GLY A 309 21.93 19.00 41.96
C GLY A 309 21.14 19.29 40.69
N TYR A 310 20.86 18.30 39.84
CA TYR A 310 19.93 18.43 38.72
C TYR A 310 18.50 18.19 39.20
N SER A 311 17.52 18.79 38.50
CA SER A 311 16.11 18.63 38.84
C SER A 311 15.53 17.36 38.22
N ASP A 312 14.59 16.69 38.91
CA ASP A 312 13.87 15.51 38.42
C ASP A 312 13.26 15.71 37.02
N ALA A 313 12.89 16.95 36.68
CA ALA A 313 12.25 17.31 35.41
C ALA A 313 13.24 17.74 34.33
N GLY A 314 14.50 17.98 34.69
CA GLY A 314 15.58 18.43 33.82
C GLY A 314 16.57 17.33 33.45
N GLU A 315 16.46 16.15 34.06
CA GLU A 315 17.38 15.03 33.81
C GLU A 315 16.68 13.72 33.41
N PRO A 316 17.39 12.81 32.72
CA PRO A 316 16.86 11.49 32.34
C PRO A 316 16.86 10.45 33.47
N PHE A 317 17.68 10.63 34.51
CA PHE A 317 17.85 9.64 35.59
C PHE A 317 17.56 10.17 37.02
N PRO A 318 16.33 10.63 37.35
CA PRO A 318 15.99 11.23 38.66
C PRO A 318 16.12 10.35 39.92
N GLY A 319 16.63 9.13 39.79
CA GLY A 319 16.84 8.21 40.91
C GLY A 319 18.28 7.72 41.02
N ASP A 320 19.17 8.26 40.19
CA ASP A 320 20.57 7.88 40.10
C ASP A 320 21.46 9.11 40.07
N GLY A 321 21.78 9.64 41.26
CA GLY A 321 22.60 10.85 41.38
C GLY A 321 24.07 10.69 40.94
N THR A 322 24.40 9.60 40.23
CA THR A 322 25.67 9.45 39.52
C THR A 322 25.53 9.68 38.01
N GLN A 323 24.31 9.86 37.49
CA GLN A 323 23.98 10.05 36.07
C GLN A 323 22.91 11.13 35.92
N TRP A 324 23.14 12.12 35.05
CA TRP A 324 22.22 13.27 34.86
C TRP A 324 22.02 13.65 33.38
N SER A 325 22.58 12.87 32.46
CA SER A 325 22.57 13.14 31.01
C SER A 325 22.50 11.83 30.22
N ASP A 326 21.76 11.88 29.12
CA ASP A 326 21.51 10.79 28.18
C ASP A 326 21.44 11.43 26.78
N SER A 327 22.57 11.48 26.09
CA SER A 327 22.74 12.33 24.90
C SER A 327 22.01 11.78 23.67
N ASP A 328 21.86 10.47 23.58
CA ASP A 328 21.23 9.77 22.46
C ASP A 328 19.88 9.10 22.81
N ALA A 329 19.48 9.16 24.08
CA ALA A 329 18.19 8.72 24.61
C ALA A 329 18.00 7.19 24.64
N ASP A 330 19.07 6.44 24.88
CA ASP A 330 19.06 4.97 24.97
C ASP A 330 18.78 4.44 26.39
N GLY A 331 18.80 5.32 27.39
CA GLY A 331 18.58 5.01 28.79
C GLY A 331 19.85 4.59 29.55
N CYS A 332 21.02 4.86 28.99
CA CYS A 332 22.32 4.73 29.63
C CYS A 332 22.92 6.13 29.87
N GLY A 333 23.64 6.27 30.99
CA GLY A 333 24.03 7.60 31.45
C GLY A 333 25.41 8.03 30.96
N ASP A 334 25.49 9.23 30.37
CA ASP A 334 26.70 9.75 29.73
C ASP A 334 27.88 10.00 30.69
N ASN A 335 27.64 10.09 32.01
CA ASN A 335 28.71 10.43 32.94
C ASN A 335 29.65 9.22 33.10
N PRO A 336 30.91 9.29 32.63
CA PRO A 336 31.82 8.14 32.65
C PRO A 336 32.26 7.73 34.06
N ALA A 337 32.03 8.59 35.06
CA ALA A 337 32.27 8.29 36.47
C ALA A 337 31.02 7.75 37.19
N GLY A 338 29.88 7.69 36.51
CA GLY A 338 28.63 7.18 37.02
C GLY A 338 28.62 5.65 37.13
N ASN A 339 27.56 5.11 37.72
CA ASN A 339 27.31 3.68 37.61
C ASN A 339 26.80 3.36 36.19
N ASN A 340 27.19 2.19 35.69
CA ASN A 340 26.82 1.72 34.34
C ASN A 340 26.92 2.82 33.26
N PRO A 341 28.07 3.49 33.14
CA PRO A 341 28.22 4.62 32.24
C PRO A 341 28.05 4.14 30.81
N ASP A 342 27.44 4.98 30.00
CA ASP A 342 27.39 4.76 28.57
C ASP A 342 28.79 4.90 27.96
N LEU A 343 29.25 3.83 27.33
CA LEU A 343 30.53 3.77 26.62
C LEU A 343 30.42 4.28 25.17
N PHE A 344 29.19 4.47 24.67
CA PHE A 344 28.89 4.96 23.33
C PHE A 344 27.87 6.13 23.32
N PRO A 345 28.19 7.32 23.89
CA PRO A 345 27.24 8.44 24.11
C PRO A 345 26.56 9.08 22.89
N ASP A 346 26.87 8.60 21.68
CA ASP A 346 26.33 9.09 20.42
C ASP A 346 25.61 7.97 19.63
N ASP A 347 25.55 6.74 20.17
CA ASP A 347 25.00 5.55 19.54
C ASP A 347 23.83 4.97 20.35
N PRO A 348 22.57 5.31 19.99
CA PRO A 348 21.41 4.96 20.81
C PRO A 348 21.07 3.46 20.82
N SER A 349 21.91 2.63 20.23
CA SER A 349 21.79 1.18 20.24
C SER A 349 22.75 0.48 21.21
N GLN A 350 23.73 1.19 21.76
CA GLN A 350 24.84 0.60 22.52
C GLN A 350 25.09 1.33 23.85
N CYS A 351 25.19 0.57 24.95
CA CYS A 351 25.55 1.14 26.26
C CYS A 351 26.91 0.68 26.79
N GLY A 352 27.34 -0.52 26.43
CA GLY A 352 28.42 -1.25 27.11
C GLY A 352 29.32 -1.96 26.11
N ASP A 353 30.53 -2.29 26.55
CA ASP A 353 31.60 -2.95 25.80
C ASP A 353 32.33 -3.86 26.80
N ARG A 354 31.86 -5.09 26.91
CA ARG A 354 32.27 -6.02 27.98
C ARG A 354 33.65 -6.60 27.76
N ASP A 355 34.09 -6.78 26.52
CA ASP A 355 35.41 -7.33 26.20
C ASP A 355 36.47 -6.27 25.83
N GLY A 356 36.04 -5.03 25.59
CA GLY A 356 36.89 -3.87 25.38
C GLY A 356 37.43 -3.75 23.96
N ASP A 357 36.78 -4.34 22.96
CA ASP A 357 37.18 -4.27 21.55
C ASP A 357 36.76 -2.96 20.86
N GLY A 358 35.92 -2.17 21.52
CA GLY A 358 35.39 -0.91 21.03
C GLY A 358 34.13 -1.06 20.17
N HIS A 359 33.50 -2.23 20.14
CA HIS A 359 32.17 -2.52 19.63
C HIS A 359 31.20 -2.68 20.81
N GLY A 360 29.93 -2.36 20.59
CA GLY A 360 28.94 -2.33 21.66
C GLY A 360 28.28 -3.70 21.87
N ASP A 361 27.99 -4.05 23.12
CA ASP A 361 27.51 -5.37 23.55
C ASP A 361 26.19 -5.84 22.89
N TYR A 362 25.44 -4.95 22.24
CA TYR A 362 24.25 -5.32 21.48
C TYR A 362 24.61 -5.61 20.01
N PRO A 363 24.17 -6.75 19.45
CA PRO A 363 24.56 -7.19 18.10
C PRO A 363 24.01 -6.32 16.96
N VAL A 364 23.10 -5.40 17.25
CA VAL A 364 22.37 -4.62 16.26
C VAL A 364 22.59 -3.13 16.51
N GLY A 365 22.68 -2.37 15.42
CA GLY A 365 22.90 -0.93 15.46
C GLY A 365 24.22 -0.53 14.82
N ASP A 366 24.57 0.74 14.93
CA ASP A 366 25.91 1.15 14.57
C ASP A 366 26.87 0.52 15.60
N ASN A 367 28.06 0.13 15.14
CA ASN A 367 29.11 -0.41 15.99
C ASN A 367 28.77 -1.64 16.88
N GLY A 368 27.68 -2.36 16.62
CA GLY A 368 27.23 -3.49 17.44
C GLY A 368 28.09 -4.76 17.33
N ASP A 369 28.03 -5.59 18.37
CA ASP A 369 28.85 -6.77 18.59
C ASP A 369 28.01 -8.06 18.71
N TRP A 370 28.20 -8.99 17.76
CA TRP A 370 27.59 -10.32 17.78
C TRP A 370 28.24 -11.29 18.77
N PHE A 371 29.45 -10.99 19.25
CA PHE A 371 30.25 -11.78 20.17
C PHE A 371 30.76 -10.93 21.35
N PRO A 372 29.87 -10.41 22.22
CA PRO A 372 30.18 -9.46 23.31
C PRO A 372 31.05 -9.98 24.46
N ASP A 373 31.69 -11.14 24.30
CA ASP A 373 32.63 -11.76 25.24
C ASP A 373 33.97 -12.09 24.57
N GLU A 374 34.14 -11.79 23.27
CA GLU A 374 35.27 -12.22 22.45
C GLU A 374 35.85 -11.06 21.64
N VAL A 375 36.87 -10.43 22.23
CA VAL A 375 37.57 -9.22 21.74
C VAL A 375 38.09 -9.26 20.29
N THR A 376 38.05 -10.42 19.64
CA THR A 376 38.52 -10.60 18.26
C THR A 376 37.42 -10.75 17.22
N GLN A 377 36.16 -10.87 17.64
CA GLN A 377 35.00 -11.06 16.78
C GLN A 377 33.90 -10.09 17.17
N TRP A 378 33.28 -9.42 16.19
CA TRP A 378 32.16 -8.51 16.47
C TRP A 378 31.05 -8.53 15.42
N TYR A 379 31.26 -9.25 14.32
CA TYR A 379 30.34 -9.24 13.19
C TYR A 379 30.09 -10.66 12.69
N ASP A 380 28.82 -10.99 12.45
CA ASP A 380 28.32 -12.26 11.92
C ASP A 380 27.29 -11.95 10.83
N PHE A 381 27.73 -11.91 9.57
CA PHE A 381 26.93 -11.42 8.46
C PHE A 381 25.77 -12.34 8.09
N ASP A 382 25.94 -13.65 8.19
CA ASP A 382 24.92 -14.64 7.84
C ASP A 382 24.22 -15.27 9.06
N VAL A 383 24.64 -14.89 10.27
CA VAL A 383 24.00 -15.16 11.55
C VAL A 383 24.10 -16.63 11.95
N ASP A 384 25.23 -17.25 11.61
CA ASP A 384 25.45 -18.68 11.78
C ASP A 384 26.16 -19.04 13.09
N GLY A 385 26.65 -18.03 13.81
CA GLY A 385 27.34 -18.14 15.09
C GLY A 385 28.86 -18.18 14.98
N PHE A 386 29.42 -17.97 13.79
CA PHE A 386 30.85 -17.82 13.56
C PHE A 386 31.18 -16.39 13.12
N GLY A 387 32.28 -15.85 13.64
CA GLY A 387 32.60 -14.45 13.41
C GLY A 387 33.37 -14.21 12.11
N ASP A 388 33.03 -13.14 11.40
CA ASP A 388 33.58 -12.81 10.09
C ASP A 388 35.03 -12.30 10.13
N ASN A 389 35.52 -11.83 11.29
CA ASN A 389 36.89 -11.36 11.39
C ASN A 389 37.84 -12.54 11.23
N TYR A 390 38.85 -12.37 10.37
CA TYR A 390 39.72 -13.46 9.97
C TYR A 390 41.15 -13.27 10.48
N GLY A 391 41.74 -14.33 11.03
CA GLY A 391 43.08 -14.31 11.64
C GLY A 391 44.20 -14.83 10.76
N ASN A 392 43.90 -15.41 9.60
CA ASN A 392 44.91 -15.95 8.70
C ASN A 392 45.52 -14.85 7.81
N ALA A 393 46.78 -14.49 8.04
CA ALA A 393 47.47 -13.45 7.26
C ALA A 393 47.55 -13.74 5.75
N SER A 394 47.48 -15.01 5.33
CA SER A 394 47.39 -15.36 3.89
C SER A 394 46.04 -14.97 3.27
N TRP A 395 44.97 -14.96 4.06
CA TRP A 395 43.64 -14.53 3.60
C TRP A 395 43.56 -13.02 3.38
N ALA A 396 44.44 -12.22 3.97
CA ALA A 396 44.45 -10.78 3.72
C ALA A 396 44.72 -10.42 2.24
N PHE A 397 45.27 -11.34 1.44
CA PHE A 397 45.57 -11.11 0.02
C PHE A 397 44.77 -12.01 -0.94
N ASP A 398 44.46 -13.25 -0.54
CA ASP A 398 43.79 -14.24 -1.39
C ASP A 398 42.28 -14.38 -1.12
N ARG A 399 41.75 -13.79 -0.04
CA ARG A 399 40.31 -13.78 0.27
C ARG A 399 39.56 -12.83 -0.68
N ASN A 400 38.31 -13.16 -0.98
CA ASN A 400 37.44 -12.27 -1.74
C ASN A 400 37.26 -10.96 -0.96
N GLN A 401 37.72 -9.83 -1.54
CA GLN A 401 37.64 -8.51 -0.90
C GLN A 401 36.20 -8.02 -0.68
N SER A 402 35.21 -8.72 -1.23
CA SER A 402 33.78 -8.43 -1.03
C SER A 402 33.20 -9.13 0.21
N TRP A 403 33.93 -10.07 0.82
CA TRP A 403 33.46 -10.77 2.02
C TRP A 403 33.53 -9.87 3.25
N PRO A 404 32.56 -9.98 4.18
CA PRO A 404 32.49 -9.17 5.39
C PRO A 404 33.62 -9.52 6.36
N GLY A 405 33.81 -8.71 7.41
CA GLY A 405 34.86 -8.92 8.42
C GLY A 405 36.21 -8.29 8.10
N SER A 406 37.00 -8.09 9.16
CA SER A 406 38.31 -7.43 9.12
C SER A 406 39.43 -8.39 9.53
N TYR A 407 40.67 -8.07 9.14
CA TYR A 407 41.83 -8.83 9.61
C TYR A 407 42.12 -8.49 11.07
N VAL A 408 42.02 -9.49 11.95
CA VAL A 408 42.35 -9.40 13.38
C VAL A 408 43.36 -10.49 13.71
N GLU A 409 44.54 -10.12 14.24
CA GLU A 409 45.57 -11.11 14.55
C GLU A 409 45.05 -12.12 15.59
N TYR A 410 45.11 -13.42 15.27
CA TYR A 410 44.56 -14.51 16.09
C TYR A 410 43.05 -14.47 16.31
N ALA A 411 42.26 -13.98 15.34
CA ALA A 411 40.80 -14.06 15.39
C ALA A 411 40.30 -15.45 15.83
N TYR A 412 39.47 -15.48 16.87
CA TYR A 412 38.94 -16.70 17.44
C TYR A 412 37.87 -17.28 16.53
N GLU A 413 38.01 -18.56 16.17
CA GLU A 413 37.04 -19.33 15.38
C GLU A 413 36.40 -18.59 14.18
N PRO A 414 37.20 -18.06 13.23
CA PRO A 414 36.68 -17.29 12.11
C PRO A 414 35.82 -18.15 11.19
N ASP A 415 34.79 -17.53 10.62
CA ASP A 415 33.96 -18.10 9.57
C ASP A 415 34.73 -18.17 8.23
N LEU A 416 34.70 -19.35 7.61
CA LEU A 416 35.30 -19.62 6.31
C LEU A 416 34.33 -19.43 5.14
N CYS A 417 33.03 -19.33 5.41
CA CYS A 417 31.94 -19.11 4.46
C CYS A 417 31.02 -17.92 4.85
N PRO A 418 31.59 -16.71 5.06
CA PRO A 418 30.99 -15.52 5.73
C PRO A 418 29.80 -14.84 5.05
N THR A 419 29.22 -15.47 4.04
CA THR A 419 28.06 -14.94 3.32
C THR A 419 26.95 -15.97 3.17
N THR A 420 27.15 -17.17 3.69
CA THR A 420 26.27 -18.31 3.51
C THR A 420 26.22 -19.11 4.80
N TYR A 421 25.10 -18.97 5.50
CA TYR A 421 24.84 -19.63 6.77
C TYR A 421 25.27 -21.10 6.81
N GLY A 422 26.18 -21.43 7.72
CA GLY A 422 26.66 -22.78 7.93
C GLY A 422 26.84 -23.14 9.40
N LYS A 423 26.97 -24.44 9.71
CA LYS A 423 27.13 -24.89 11.10
C LYS A 423 28.25 -25.89 11.29
N MET A 424 29.00 -26.12 10.24
CA MET A 424 30.18 -26.97 10.29
C MET A 424 31.18 -26.37 11.27
N ASP A 425 31.81 -27.20 12.10
CA ASP A 425 32.78 -26.80 13.13
C ASP A 425 34.22 -27.24 12.82
N GLY A 426 34.44 -27.82 11.63
CA GLY A 426 35.73 -28.31 11.17
C GLY A 426 36.75 -27.21 10.92
N GLU A 427 38.04 -27.47 11.18
CA GLU A 427 39.13 -26.48 11.04
C GLU A 427 39.20 -25.81 9.65
N THR A 428 38.75 -26.49 8.60
CA THR A 428 38.76 -26.02 7.21
C THR A 428 37.37 -25.80 6.62
N THR A 429 36.31 -26.02 7.39
CA THR A 429 34.90 -25.90 6.93
C THR A 429 34.03 -25.08 7.90
N ARG A 430 34.63 -24.45 8.92
CA ARG A 430 33.89 -23.68 9.93
C ARG A 430 32.98 -22.62 9.28
N GLY A 431 31.70 -22.62 9.66
CA GLY A 431 30.66 -21.73 9.14
C GLY A 431 30.24 -21.99 7.68
N CYS A 432 30.71 -23.08 7.07
CA CYS A 432 30.21 -23.50 5.77
C CYS A 432 28.94 -24.36 5.88
N PRO A 433 28.00 -24.23 4.94
CA PRO A 433 26.83 -25.11 4.86
C PRO A 433 27.23 -26.53 4.45
N ASP A 434 26.41 -27.47 4.90
CA ASP A 434 26.40 -28.89 4.54
C ASP A 434 24.92 -29.22 4.30
N SER A 435 24.48 -29.07 3.05
CA SER A 435 23.07 -28.98 2.66
C SER A 435 22.36 -30.34 2.76
N ASP A 436 23.07 -31.43 2.55
CA ASP A 436 22.54 -32.80 2.61
C ASP A 436 22.93 -33.58 3.89
N GLY A 437 23.90 -33.06 4.65
CA GLY A 437 24.29 -33.57 5.96
C GLY A 437 25.22 -34.77 5.91
N ASP A 438 25.97 -34.96 4.82
CA ASP A 438 26.88 -36.09 4.64
C ASP A 438 28.25 -35.89 5.32
N GLY A 439 28.53 -34.66 5.79
CA GLY A 439 29.75 -34.26 6.48
C GLY A 439 30.82 -33.61 5.60
N VAL A 440 30.52 -33.36 4.32
CA VAL A 440 31.32 -32.53 3.42
C VAL A 440 30.61 -31.17 3.27
N ALA A 441 31.38 -30.08 3.27
CA ALA A 441 30.79 -28.75 3.11
C ALA A 441 30.46 -28.51 1.63
N ASP A 442 29.36 -27.81 1.32
CA ASP A 442 28.85 -27.59 -0.05
C ASP A 442 29.91 -27.03 -1.02
N ASN A 443 30.87 -26.25 -0.51
CA ASN A 443 31.95 -25.66 -1.32
C ASN A 443 33.08 -26.65 -1.66
N LEU A 444 33.12 -27.79 -0.98
CA LEU A 444 34.04 -28.90 -1.19
C LEU A 444 33.32 -30.14 -1.73
N ASP A 445 32.00 -30.09 -1.85
CA ASP A 445 31.13 -31.16 -2.30
C ASP A 445 30.81 -31.00 -3.80
N ALA A 446 31.04 -32.07 -4.58
CA ALA A 446 30.68 -32.11 -5.99
C ALA A 446 29.15 -32.24 -6.22
N PHE A 447 28.43 -32.79 -5.24
CA PHE A 447 26.98 -32.99 -5.25
C PHE A 447 26.33 -32.52 -3.92
N PRO A 448 26.31 -31.22 -3.63
CA PRO A 448 25.87 -30.67 -2.33
C PRO A 448 24.43 -31.00 -1.87
N ASP A 449 23.61 -31.63 -2.71
CA ASP A 449 22.22 -31.99 -2.43
C ASP A 449 22.01 -33.52 -2.38
N ASP A 450 23.05 -34.34 -2.59
CA ASP A 450 22.98 -35.80 -2.61
C ASP A 450 23.81 -36.43 -1.48
N PRO A 451 23.18 -36.83 -0.35
CA PRO A 451 23.90 -37.29 0.84
C PRO A 451 24.61 -38.64 0.69
N PHE A 452 24.63 -39.20 -0.52
CA PHE A 452 25.32 -40.44 -0.88
C PHE A 452 26.49 -40.22 -1.84
N GLN A 453 26.75 -38.99 -2.28
CA GLN A 453 27.76 -38.64 -3.26
C GLN A 453 28.42 -37.32 -2.87
N SER A 454 29.74 -37.32 -2.70
CA SER A 454 30.50 -36.11 -2.37
C SER A 454 31.70 -35.86 -3.30
N SER A 455 32.03 -36.82 -4.18
CA SER A 455 33.21 -36.81 -5.05
C SER A 455 32.86 -37.03 -6.52
N ASP A 456 33.47 -36.23 -7.41
CA ASP A 456 33.48 -36.38 -8.87
C ASP A 456 34.90 -36.15 -9.38
N LEU A 457 35.70 -37.23 -9.50
CA LEU A 457 37.13 -37.17 -9.75
C LEU A 457 37.48 -36.74 -11.18
N ASP A 458 36.64 -37.06 -12.16
CA ASP A 458 36.86 -36.73 -13.57
C ASP A 458 35.94 -35.64 -14.13
N GLY A 459 34.94 -35.22 -13.36
CA GLY A 459 34.10 -34.05 -13.64
C GLY A 459 32.99 -34.31 -14.64
N ASP A 460 32.52 -35.55 -14.77
CA ASP A 460 31.50 -35.95 -15.73
C ASP A 460 30.05 -35.88 -15.20
N GLY A 461 29.90 -35.60 -13.90
CA GLY A 461 28.61 -35.48 -13.23
C GLY A 461 28.04 -36.79 -12.67
N PHE A 462 28.81 -37.90 -12.70
CA PHE A 462 28.50 -39.13 -11.98
C PHE A 462 29.41 -39.25 -10.75
N GLY A 463 28.82 -39.39 -9.56
CA GLY A 463 29.62 -39.39 -8.34
C GLY A 463 30.35 -40.73 -8.08
N ASP A 464 31.53 -40.66 -7.48
CA ASP A 464 32.44 -41.79 -7.29
C ASP A 464 32.11 -42.68 -6.09
N ASP A 465 31.22 -42.23 -5.20
CA ASP A 465 31.13 -42.83 -3.88
C ASP A 465 30.61 -44.26 -3.92
N PRO A 466 31.33 -45.21 -3.28
CA PRO A 466 31.14 -46.64 -3.52
C PRO A 466 29.80 -47.18 -3.02
N LEU A 467 29.07 -46.39 -2.22
CA LEU A 467 27.77 -46.75 -1.66
C LEU A 467 26.59 -46.20 -2.47
N SER A 468 26.82 -45.34 -3.46
CA SER A 468 25.76 -44.81 -4.30
C SER A 468 25.27 -45.84 -5.32
N PRO A 469 23.94 -46.00 -5.52
CA PRO A 469 23.36 -46.92 -6.51
C PRO A 469 23.78 -46.61 -7.95
N ASN A 470 24.04 -45.33 -8.24
CA ASN A 470 24.40 -44.83 -9.56
C ASN A 470 25.83 -44.26 -9.57
N LYS A 471 26.72 -44.86 -8.78
CA LYS A 471 28.12 -44.46 -8.75
C LYS A 471 28.74 -44.57 -10.14
N ASP A 472 29.73 -43.73 -10.41
CA ASP A 472 30.55 -43.88 -11.60
C ASP A 472 31.30 -45.23 -11.56
N ASP A 473 31.07 -46.05 -12.59
CA ASP A 473 31.75 -47.31 -12.80
C ASP A 473 33.11 -47.12 -13.50
N CYS A 474 33.36 -45.93 -14.04
CA CYS A 474 34.59 -45.46 -14.67
C CYS A 474 35.22 -44.19 -14.01
N PRO A 475 35.50 -44.13 -12.68
CA PRO A 475 35.90 -42.93 -11.89
C PRO A 475 37.04 -42.02 -12.35
N ASN A 476 37.74 -42.37 -13.43
CA ASN A 476 38.89 -41.60 -13.94
C ASN A 476 38.77 -41.35 -15.45
N THR A 477 37.60 -41.59 -16.03
CA THR A 477 37.35 -41.50 -17.45
C THR A 477 35.93 -41.02 -17.72
N VAL A 478 35.84 -39.71 -17.96
CA VAL A 478 34.62 -39.00 -18.34
C VAL A 478 33.74 -39.81 -19.27
N GLY A 479 32.50 -40.02 -18.85
CA GLY A 479 31.47 -40.74 -19.57
C GLY A 479 30.10 -40.10 -19.49
N THR A 480 29.14 -40.71 -20.18
CA THR A 480 27.74 -40.24 -20.21
C THR A 480 26.73 -41.39 -20.07
N SER A 481 27.21 -42.63 -19.95
CA SER A 481 26.35 -43.81 -19.87
C SER A 481 25.49 -43.76 -18.60
N ASN A 482 24.21 -44.08 -18.75
CA ASN A 482 23.22 -44.04 -17.68
C ASN A 482 22.25 -45.24 -17.67
N GLN A 483 22.48 -46.24 -18.51
CA GLN A 483 21.68 -47.46 -18.61
C GLN A 483 22.47 -48.70 -18.19
N GLY A 484 21.74 -49.80 -18.00
CA GLY A 484 22.33 -51.12 -17.86
C GLY A 484 23.16 -51.35 -16.60
N ASN A 485 23.11 -50.49 -15.58
CA ASN A 485 24.02 -50.50 -14.42
C ASN A 485 25.51 -50.37 -14.83
N THR A 486 25.80 -49.46 -15.76
CA THR A 486 27.14 -48.98 -16.06
C THR A 486 27.04 -47.47 -16.21
N TYR A 487 27.23 -46.76 -15.10
CA TYR A 487 27.08 -45.30 -15.05
C TYR A 487 28.45 -44.62 -15.22
N GLY A 488 28.49 -43.42 -15.79
CA GLY A 488 29.71 -42.59 -15.91
C GLY A 488 30.80 -43.16 -16.84
N CYS A 489 30.48 -44.14 -17.68
CA CYS A 489 31.44 -44.69 -18.64
C CYS A 489 31.26 -44.09 -20.04
N PRO A 490 32.31 -44.16 -20.89
CA PRO A 490 32.22 -43.68 -22.27
C PRO A 490 31.06 -44.33 -23.05
N ASP A 491 30.25 -43.47 -23.66
CA ASP A 491 29.10 -43.77 -24.51
C ASP A 491 29.28 -42.86 -25.75
N SER A 492 29.56 -43.45 -26.92
CA SER A 492 30.03 -42.68 -28.08
C SER A 492 28.90 -42.10 -28.92
N ASP A 493 27.69 -42.66 -28.84
CA ASP A 493 26.54 -42.21 -29.62
C ASP A 493 25.44 -41.55 -28.76
N GLY A 494 25.55 -41.67 -27.44
CA GLY A 494 24.74 -40.93 -26.47
C GLY A 494 23.37 -41.54 -26.20
N ASP A 495 23.18 -42.84 -26.45
CA ASP A 495 21.92 -43.53 -26.16
C ASP A 495 21.75 -43.96 -24.69
N GLY A 496 22.81 -43.80 -23.90
CA GLY A 496 22.87 -44.12 -22.48
C GLY A 496 23.52 -45.46 -22.16
N TRP A 497 23.81 -46.32 -23.13
CA TRP A 497 24.54 -47.56 -22.90
C TRP A 497 26.05 -47.33 -23.04
N ALA A 498 26.82 -47.87 -22.10
CA ALA A 498 28.27 -47.75 -22.17
C ALA A 498 28.81 -48.56 -23.36
N ASN A 499 29.82 -48.04 -24.06
CA ASN A 499 30.49 -48.69 -25.21
C ASN A 499 30.94 -50.15 -24.94
N THR A 500 31.09 -50.54 -23.67
CA THR A 500 31.51 -51.89 -23.26
C THR A 500 30.36 -52.89 -23.10
N ARG A 501 29.11 -52.40 -23.07
CA ARG A 501 27.87 -53.19 -22.95
C ARG A 501 26.91 -52.97 -24.12
N ASP A 502 27.24 -52.05 -24.99
CA ASP A 502 26.51 -51.73 -26.21
C ASP A 502 27.06 -52.56 -27.39
N ASP A 503 26.19 -53.34 -28.04
CA ASP A 503 26.54 -54.13 -29.22
C ASP A 503 26.72 -53.24 -30.48
N PHE A 504 26.17 -52.03 -30.47
CA PHE A 504 26.30 -51.02 -31.52
C PHE A 504 26.78 -49.65 -31.00
N PRO A 505 28.03 -49.52 -30.48
CA PRO A 505 28.55 -48.30 -29.81
C PRO A 505 28.60 -46.98 -30.60
N ASN A 506 28.11 -46.96 -31.84
CA ASN A 506 28.09 -45.76 -32.68
C ASN A 506 26.73 -45.53 -33.34
N ASN A 507 25.70 -46.29 -32.96
CA ASN A 507 24.34 -46.16 -33.46
C ASN A 507 23.38 -45.99 -32.28
N SER A 508 23.04 -44.75 -31.97
CA SER A 508 22.19 -44.39 -30.83
C SER A 508 20.75 -44.95 -30.86
N THR A 509 20.38 -45.67 -31.91
CA THR A 509 19.07 -46.31 -32.02
C THR A 509 19.10 -47.81 -31.73
N GLN A 510 20.28 -48.41 -31.54
CA GLN A 510 20.47 -49.83 -31.30
C GLN A 510 21.50 -50.04 -30.19
N TRP A 511 21.22 -50.92 -29.23
CA TRP A 511 22.17 -51.24 -28.14
C TRP A 511 22.30 -52.73 -27.85
N LYS A 512 21.45 -53.55 -28.46
CA LYS A 512 21.40 -55.00 -28.28
C LYS A 512 21.16 -55.71 -29.60
N ASP A 513 21.94 -56.75 -29.84
CA ASP A 513 21.76 -57.74 -30.89
C ASP A 513 21.53 -59.10 -30.21
N THR A 514 20.31 -59.65 -30.30
CA THR A 514 19.93 -60.88 -29.58
C THR A 514 20.42 -62.16 -30.27
N ASP A 515 20.43 -62.21 -31.59
CA ASP A 515 20.82 -63.40 -32.38
C ASP A 515 22.16 -63.26 -33.12
N GLU A 516 22.84 -62.12 -32.95
CA GLU A 516 24.19 -61.83 -33.44
C GLU A 516 24.30 -61.77 -34.98
N ASP A 517 23.21 -61.40 -35.66
CA ASP A 517 23.16 -61.31 -37.12
C ASP A 517 23.66 -59.95 -37.68
N GLY A 518 23.85 -58.97 -36.78
CA GLY A 518 24.34 -57.63 -37.07
C GLY A 518 23.24 -56.58 -37.30
N TYR A 519 21.97 -56.93 -37.14
CA TYR A 519 20.84 -56.01 -37.03
C TYR A 519 20.41 -55.91 -35.56
N GLY A 520 19.93 -54.73 -35.16
CA GLY A 520 19.63 -54.47 -33.77
C GLY A 520 18.17 -54.75 -33.43
N ASP A 521 17.92 -55.17 -32.18
CA ASP A 521 16.59 -55.60 -31.73
C ASP A 521 15.54 -54.47 -31.76
N ASN A 522 15.98 -53.21 -31.60
CA ASN A 522 15.09 -52.06 -31.54
C ASN A 522 14.47 -51.77 -32.91
N TRP A 523 13.22 -51.32 -32.91
CA TRP A 523 12.49 -51.10 -34.16
C TRP A 523 11.86 -49.73 -34.28
N GLY A 524 11.88 -49.19 -35.49
CA GLY A 524 11.27 -47.89 -35.82
C GLY A 524 9.98 -47.96 -36.61
N ASN A 525 9.62 -49.14 -37.13
CA ASN A 525 8.38 -49.29 -37.86
C ASN A 525 7.18 -49.44 -36.90
N SER A 526 6.42 -48.36 -36.75
CA SER A 526 5.23 -48.34 -35.87
C SER A 526 4.14 -49.35 -36.24
N THR A 527 4.13 -49.89 -37.46
CA THR A 527 3.17 -50.94 -37.85
C THR A 527 3.40 -52.25 -37.08
N TRP A 528 4.63 -52.50 -36.64
CA TRP A 528 5.01 -53.70 -35.89
C TRP A 528 4.61 -53.64 -34.41
N ASN A 529 4.23 -52.48 -33.88
CA ASN A 529 3.84 -52.36 -32.46
C ASN A 529 2.66 -53.25 -32.07
N ASN A 530 1.80 -53.61 -33.03
CA ASN A 530 0.65 -54.50 -32.79
C ASN A 530 0.97 -55.99 -33.01
N THR A 531 2.11 -56.31 -33.63
CA THR A 531 2.53 -57.69 -33.93
C THR A 531 3.55 -58.22 -32.92
N ARG A 532 4.26 -57.34 -32.21
CA ARG A 532 5.26 -57.70 -31.19
C ARG A 532 4.61 -58.01 -29.83
N GLU A 533 5.06 -59.10 -29.19
CA GLU A 533 4.57 -59.54 -27.87
C GLU A 533 5.17 -58.68 -26.73
N GLU A 534 4.61 -58.78 -25.51
CA GLU A 534 5.06 -57.99 -24.33
C GLU A 534 6.52 -58.25 -23.93
N ASN A 535 7.10 -59.38 -24.35
CA ASN A 535 8.47 -59.80 -24.08
C ASN A 535 9.32 -59.89 -25.36
N TRP A 536 8.95 -59.16 -26.41
CA TRP A 536 9.72 -59.08 -27.64
C TRP A 536 11.09 -58.40 -27.38
N PRO A 537 12.21 -58.89 -27.94
CA PRO A 537 13.52 -58.24 -27.79
C PRO A 537 13.56 -56.82 -28.38
N GLY A 538 14.21 -55.90 -27.68
CA GLY A 538 14.34 -54.49 -28.08
C GLY A 538 13.18 -53.59 -27.66
N ASP A 539 13.30 -52.31 -28.01
CA ASP A 539 12.31 -51.26 -27.74
C ASP A 539 11.88 -50.54 -29.04
N PHE A 540 10.69 -49.94 -29.01
CA PHE A 540 10.25 -49.07 -30.12
C PHE A 540 10.97 -47.73 -30.06
N ILE A 541 11.87 -47.49 -31.02
CA ILE A 541 12.65 -46.26 -31.16
C ILE A 541 12.31 -45.62 -32.51
N ILE A 542 11.84 -44.38 -32.48
CA ILE A 542 11.46 -43.66 -33.71
C ILE A 542 12.64 -43.62 -34.67
N ASP A 543 12.40 -44.01 -35.91
CA ASP A 543 13.40 -44.05 -36.99
C ASP A 543 14.63 -44.95 -36.67
N ALA A 544 14.44 -46.03 -35.90
CA ALA A 544 15.54 -46.97 -35.61
C ALA A 544 16.21 -47.48 -36.88
N GLU A 545 17.54 -47.35 -36.94
CA GLU A 545 18.35 -47.80 -38.06
C GLU A 545 18.73 -49.26 -37.87
N MET A 546 18.83 -50.02 -38.98
CA MET A 546 19.22 -51.44 -38.95
C MET A 546 18.35 -52.29 -38.00
N ALA A 547 17.06 -51.98 -37.92
CA ALA A 547 16.11 -52.72 -37.10
C ALA A 547 15.90 -54.13 -37.62
N ASP A 548 15.96 -55.10 -36.72
CA ASP A 548 15.69 -56.49 -37.02
C ASP A 548 14.17 -56.80 -36.92
N ALA A 549 13.62 -57.33 -38.01
CA ALA A 549 12.26 -57.85 -38.07
C ALA A 549 12.09 -59.17 -37.31
N PHE A 550 13.14 -59.98 -37.19
CA PHE A 550 13.16 -61.29 -36.56
C PHE A 550 14.32 -61.47 -35.55
N PRO A 551 14.30 -60.78 -34.38
CA PRO A 551 15.38 -60.78 -33.36
C PRO A 551 15.74 -62.12 -32.68
N ASN A 552 15.27 -63.24 -33.21
CA ASN A 552 15.58 -64.57 -32.71
C ASN A 552 15.88 -65.57 -33.86
N ASP A 553 16.02 -65.10 -35.09
CA ASP A 553 16.29 -65.88 -36.29
C ASP A 553 17.43 -65.23 -37.07
N ASP A 554 18.66 -65.69 -36.81
CA ASP A 554 19.91 -65.21 -37.42
C ASP A 554 19.97 -65.30 -38.96
N THR A 555 18.95 -65.87 -39.58
CA THR A 555 18.86 -66.01 -41.03
C THR A 555 17.87 -65.02 -41.68
N GLN A 556 17.07 -64.28 -40.92
CA GLN A 556 16.08 -63.34 -41.41
C GLN A 556 16.14 -62.02 -40.63
N TRP A 557 16.19 -60.88 -41.33
CA TRP A 557 16.28 -59.56 -40.67
C TRP A 557 15.30 -58.51 -41.20
N SER A 558 14.59 -58.83 -42.30
CA SER A 558 13.76 -57.88 -43.05
C SER A 558 12.42 -58.49 -43.40
N ASP A 559 11.36 -57.72 -43.20
CA ASP A 559 9.96 -58.03 -43.55
C ASP A 559 9.37 -56.79 -44.22
N SER A 560 9.50 -56.73 -45.55
CA SER A 560 9.22 -55.52 -46.34
C SER A 560 7.73 -55.21 -46.44
N ASP A 561 6.89 -56.22 -46.41
CA ASP A 561 5.45 -56.09 -46.61
C ASP A 561 4.62 -56.33 -45.34
N GLY A 562 5.28 -56.79 -44.26
CA GLY A 562 4.75 -56.88 -42.92
C GLY A 562 3.89 -58.12 -42.68
N ASP A 563 4.05 -59.17 -43.49
CA ASP A 563 3.25 -60.38 -43.42
C ASP A 563 3.79 -61.45 -42.46
N GLY A 564 4.99 -61.21 -41.92
CA GLY A 564 5.69 -62.07 -40.96
C GLY A 564 6.54 -63.17 -41.59
N TRP A 565 6.78 -63.14 -42.90
CA TRP A 565 7.77 -63.96 -43.60
C TRP A 565 8.98 -63.10 -43.97
N GLY A 566 10.16 -63.72 -43.98
CA GLY A 566 11.40 -62.96 -44.10
C GLY A 566 11.87 -62.81 -45.55
N ASP A 567 12.27 -61.60 -45.91
CA ASP A 567 12.67 -61.23 -47.27
C ASP A 567 13.95 -61.93 -47.75
N ASN A 568 14.78 -62.50 -46.84
CA ASN A 568 16.02 -63.14 -47.23
C ASN A 568 15.74 -64.49 -47.91
N PRO A 569 16.05 -64.65 -49.21
CA PRO A 569 15.76 -65.88 -49.95
C PRO A 569 16.65 -67.07 -49.56
N ASN A 570 17.61 -66.87 -48.65
CA ASN A 570 18.40 -67.95 -48.06
C ASN A 570 18.07 -68.19 -46.58
N GLY A 571 17.10 -67.46 -46.03
CA GLY A 571 16.70 -67.58 -44.63
C GLY A 571 15.67 -68.69 -44.40
N THR A 572 15.43 -69.02 -43.13
CA THR A 572 14.32 -69.88 -42.75
C THR A 572 13.00 -69.19 -43.08
N ASN A 573 12.04 -69.94 -43.63
CA ASN A 573 10.72 -69.41 -43.99
C ASN A 573 10.83 -68.15 -44.87
N GLN A 574 11.58 -68.26 -45.98
CA GLN A 574 11.68 -67.19 -46.97
C GLN A 574 10.31 -66.80 -47.52
N ASP A 575 10.15 -65.52 -47.77
CA ASP A 575 9.02 -64.98 -48.51
C ASP A 575 9.30 -65.02 -50.02
N ASP A 576 8.49 -65.79 -50.77
CA ASP A 576 8.58 -65.83 -52.23
C ASP A 576 7.96 -64.57 -52.90
N PHE A 577 7.19 -63.77 -52.14
CA PHE A 577 6.58 -62.51 -52.59
C PHE A 577 6.82 -61.32 -51.62
N PRO A 578 8.07 -60.83 -51.46
CA PRO A 578 8.49 -59.80 -50.48
C PRO A 578 7.80 -58.43 -50.50
N LEU A 579 6.81 -58.22 -51.37
CA LEU A 579 6.12 -56.95 -51.57
C LEU A 579 4.59 -57.11 -51.61
N ILE A 580 4.08 -58.33 -51.42
CA ILE A 580 2.66 -58.66 -51.55
C ILE A 580 2.21 -59.31 -50.24
N PRO A 581 1.72 -58.52 -49.25
CA PRO A 581 1.47 -59.00 -47.88
C PRO A 581 0.41 -60.12 -47.74
N SER A 582 -0.21 -60.49 -48.86
CA SER A 582 -1.22 -61.53 -48.93
C SER A 582 -0.70 -62.83 -49.55
N GLN A 583 0.53 -62.87 -50.04
CA GLN A 583 1.17 -64.03 -50.65
C GLN A 583 2.56 -64.20 -50.05
N TYR A 584 2.94 -65.42 -49.72
CA TYR A 584 4.24 -65.70 -49.10
C TYR A 584 4.92 -66.97 -49.64
N LYS A 585 4.23 -67.69 -50.53
CA LYS A 585 4.69 -69.00 -51.01
C LYS A 585 4.22 -69.27 -52.44
N ASP A 586 5.15 -69.72 -53.27
CA ASP A 586 4.90 -70.18 -54.66
C ASP A 586 5.37 -71.65 -54.81
N SER A 587 4.42 -72.60 -54.77
CA SER A 587 4.78 -74.03 -54.72
C SER A 587 5.21 -74.61 -56.08
N ASP A 588 4.78 -74.04 -57.21
CA ASP A 588 5.09 -74.55 -58.56
C ASP A 588 5.91 -73.58 -59.42
N GLY A 589 6.18 -72.38 -58.92
CA GLY A 589 7.14 -71.42 -59.46
C GLY A 589 6.59 -70.62 -60.65
N ASP A 590 5.28 -70.47 -60.74
CA ASP A 590 4.61 -69.81 -61.87
C ASP A 590 4.38 -68.30 -61.67
N GLY A 591 4.69 -67.79 -60.47
CA GLY A 591 4.56 -66.39 -60.11
C GLY A 591 3.20 -66.00 -59.53
N TYR A 592 2.30 -66.95 -59.30
CA TYR A 592 1.07 -66.75 -58.56
C TYR A 592 1.16 -67.41 -57.18
N GLY A 593 0.66 -66.72 -56.15
CA GLY A 593 0.83 -67.19 -54.78
C GLY A 593 -0.21 -68.20 -54.33
N ASP A 594 0.20 -69.16 -53.50
CA ASP A 594 -0.63 -70.25 -52.99
C ASP A 594 -1.77 -69.81 -52.06
N ASN A 595 -1.71 -68.59 -51.52
CA ASN A 595 -2.69 -68.09 -50.56
C ASN A 595 -3.98 -67.70 -51.30
N THR A 596 -5.08 -68.36 -50.93
CA THR A 596 -6.40 -68.23 -51.59
C THR A 596 -7.46 -67.66 -50.68
N THR A 597 -7.03 -66.95 -49.63
CA THR A 597 -7.95 -66.14 -48.84
C THR A 597 -8.68 -65.15 -49.74
N ARG A 598 -9.92 -64.78 -49.37
CA ARG A 598 -10.79 -63.93 -50.19
C ARG A 598 -10.14 -62.60 -50.61
N ASP A 599 -9.22 -62.12 -49.77
CA ASP A 599 -8.58 -60.81 -49.93
C ASP A 599 -7.14 -60.97 -50.47
N ALA A 600 -6.74 -62.18 -50.90
CA ALA A 600 -5.45 -62.46 -51.51
C ALA A 600 -5.34 -61.84 -52.90
N TYR A 601 -4.19 -61.24 -53.17
CA TYR A 601 -3.87 -60.67 -54.48
C TYR A 601 -3.50 -61.78 -55.46
N GLN A 602 -4.28 -61.92 -56.53
CA GLN A 602 -4.07 -62.87 -57.64
C GLN A 602 -3.68 -64.28 -57.16
N PRO A 603 -4.55 -64.96 -56.39
CA PRO A 603 -4.27 -66.30 -55.91
C PRO A 603 -4.11 -67.29 -57.07
N ASP A 604 -3.17 -68.22 -56.92
CA ASP A 604 -3.05 -69.33 -57.85
C ASP A 604 -4.25 -70.29 -57.71
N ASP A 605 -5.01 -70.41 -58.81
CA ASP A 605 -6.15 -71.30 -58.93
C ASP A 605 -5.72 -72.77 -59.17
N CYS A 606 -4.46 -72.99 -59.55
CA CYS A 606 -3.87 -74.27 -59.94
C CYS A 606 -2.64 -74.77 -59.13
N ARG A 607 -2.08 -74.01 -58.18
CA ARG A 607 -1.17 -74.26 -56.99
C ARG A 607 -0.05 -75.29 -56.99
N SER A 608 -0.16 -76.28 -57.85
CA SER A 608 0.67 -77.49 -57.87
C SER A 608 1.06 -77.86 -59.28
N LYS A 609 0.67 -77.01 -60.22
CA LYS A 609 0.79 -77.22 -61.64
C LYS A 609 0.97 -75.85 -62.29
N TYR A 610 2.22 -75.58 -62.59
CA TYR A 610 2.68 -74.41 -63.30
C TYR A 610 1.73 -74.01 -64.43
N GLY A 611 1.28 -72.76 -64.40
CA GLY A 611 0.42 -72.19 -65.42
C GLY A 611 0.76 -70.76 -65.78
N THR A 612 0.21 -70.29 -66.89
CA THR A 612 0.44 -68.93 -67.40
C THR A 612 -0.84 -68.16 -67.65
N SER A 613 -2.01 -68.76 -67.41
CA SER A 613 -3.30 -68.10 -67.60
C SER A 613 -3.51 -66.95 -66.62
N PHE A 614 -4.15 -65.88 -67.08
CA PHE A 614 -4.36 -64.65 -66.30
C PHE A 614 -5.70 -63.94 -66.56
N GLU A 615 -6.52 -64.38 -67.52
CA GLU A 615 -7.80 -63.74 -67.84
C GLU A 615 -8.98 -64.33 -67.07
N ASP A 616 -9.04 -65.66 -66.90
CA ASP A 616 -10.16 -66.35 -66.24
C ASP A 616 -9.77 -67.05 -64.93
N ARG A 617 -8.65 -67.77 -64.92
CA ARG A 617 -8.06 -68.44 -63.76
C ARG A 617 -6.59 -68.10 -63.71
N PHE A 618 -6.08 -67.66 -62.57
CA PHE A 618 -4.67 -67.28 -62.44
C PHE A 618 -3.83 -68.53 -62.16
N GLY A 619 -2.67 -68.66 -62.82
CA GLY A 619 -1.73 -69.76 -62.56
C GLY A 619 -2.12 -71.13 -63.14
N CYS A 620 -3.08 -71.19 -64.06
CA CYS A 620 -3.48 -72.44 -64.72
C CYS A 620 -2.85 -72.60 -66.12
N GLU A 621 -2.80 -73.84 -66.62
CA GLU A 621 -2.26 -74.12 -67.96
C GLU A 621 -3.03 -73.39 -69.06
N ASP A 622 -2.28 -72.79 -69.96
CA ASP A 622 -2.69 -72.05 -71.15
C ASP A 622 -1.78 -72.50 -72.30
N ASP A 623 -2.30 -73.37 -73.18
CA ASP A 623 -1.49 -74.11 -74.16
C ASP A 623 -1.11 -73.25 -75.38
N ASP A 624 -1.88 -72.21 -75.71
CA ASP A 624 -1.63 -71.33 -76.85
C ASP A 624 -1.20 -69.91 -76.46
N GLY A 625 -1.21 -69.60 -75.16
CA GLY A 625 -0.65 -68.39 -74.58
C GLY A 625 -1.52 -67.17 -74.77
N ASP A 626 -2.83 -67.35 -74.97
CA ASP A 626 -3.77 -66.25 -75.19
C ASP A 626 -4.26 -65.58 -73.89
N GLY A 627 -3.91 -66.18 -72.74
CA GLY A 627 -4.24 -65.72 -71.40
C GLY A 627 -5.44 -66.44 -70.76
N TRP A 628 -6.20 -67.24 -71.51
CA TRP A 628 -7.29 -68.06 -71.00
C TRP A 628 -6.79 -69.45 -70.59
N SER A 629 -7.33 -69.95 -69.48
CA SER A 629 -7.03 -71.31 -69.07
C SER A 629 -7.58 -72.30 -70.07
N ASN A 630 -6.90 -73.42 -70.24
CA ASN A 630 -7.35 -74.58 -71.03
C ASN A 630 -8.79 -75.05 -70.69
N GLN A 631 -9.32 -74.70 -69.51
CA GLN A 631 -10.70 -75.03 -69.11
C GLN A 631 -11.73 -73.96 -69.50
N GLY A 632 -11.29 -72.71 -69.68
CA GLY A 632 -12.08 -71.57 -70.10
C GLY A 632 -12.12 -71.38 -71.61
N ASP A 633 -11.12 -71.91 -72.32
CA ASP A 633 -10.95 -71.74 -73.75
C ASP A 633 -11.75 -72.77 -74.60
N ILE A 634 -12.46 -72.27 -75.61
CA ILE A 634 -13.21 -73.10 -76.57
C ILE A 634 -12.34 -73.63 -77.72
N CYS A 635 -11.21 -73.00 -78.03
CA CYS A 635 -10.26 -73.40 -79.06
C CYS A 635 -8.83 -73.37 -78.47
N ARG A 636 -8.57 -74.31 -77.56
CA ARG A 636 -7.32 -74.53 -76.79
C ARG A 636 -5.96 -74.29 -77.49
N TYR A 637 -5.94 -74.35 -78.82
CA TYR A 637 -4.74 -74.30 -79.63
C TYR A 637 -4.78 -73.18 -80.69
N ASP A 638 -5.85 -72.38 -80.70
CA ASP A 638 -6.04 -71.24 -81.60
C ASP A 638 -6.10 -69.96 -80.77
N PRO A 639 -4.97 -69.23 -80.65
CA PRO A 639 -4.85 -68.06 -79.77
C PRO A 639 -5.70 -66.86 -80.22
N ASN A 640 -6.45 -66.99 -81.33
CA ASN A 640 -7.34 -65.97 -81.83
C ASN A 640 -8.82 -66.21 -81.45
N VAL A 641 -9.17 -67.37 -80.86
CA VAL A 641 -10.56 -67.79 -80.67
C VAL A 641 -10.80 -68.44 -79.30
N TRP A 642 -11.12 -67.63 -78.28
CA TRP A 642 -11.44 -68.12 -76.93
C TRP A 642 -12.94 -68.09 -76.56
N GLU A 643 -13.82 -67.53 -77.41
CA GLU A 643 -15.29 -67.51 -77.17
C GLU A 643 -16.18 -67.73 -78.43
N ALA A 644 -17.34 -68.36 -78.27
CA ALA A 644 -18.24 -68.70 -79.39
C ALA A 644 -19.05 -67.49 -79.90
N PRO A 645 -19.33 -67.36 -81.22
CA PRO A 645 -19.22 -68.36 -82.29
C PRO A 645 -17.99 -68.13 -83.19
N GLY A 646 -16.82 -68.61 -82.79
CA GLY A 646 -15.67 -68.80 -83.66
C GLY A 646 -15.63 -70.23 -84.22
N GLU A 647 -15.06 -70.41 -85.42
CA GLU A 647 -14.62 -71.71 -85.91
C GLU A 647 -13.11 -71.77 -85.69
N CYS A 648 -12.61 -72.75 -84.93
CA CYS A 648 -11.19 -72.92 -84.66
C CYS A 648 -10.46 -73.21 -85.98
N GLU A 649 -9.43 -72.41 -86.32
CA GLU A 649 -8.65 -72.58 -87.55
C GLU A 649 -7.20 -72.89 -87.21
N ILE A 650 -6.77 -74.14 -87.43
CA ILE A 650 -5.36 -74.51 -87.31
C ILE A 650 -4.59 -73.95 -88.52
N THR A 651 -4.05 -72.74 -88.41
CA THR A 651 -3.16 -72.12 -89.41
C THR A 651 -1.68 -72.39 -89.12
N GLU A 652 -0.86 -72.69 -90.14
CA GLU A 652 0.62 -72.80 -90.00
C GLU A 652 1.23 -71.46 -89.53
N PRO A 653 2.11 -71.43 -88.52
CA PRO A 653 2.81 -70.21 -88.11
C PRO A 653 3.94 -69.82 -89.07
N ASP A 654 3.94 -68.56 -89.49
CA ASP A 654 4.95 -67.88 -90.35
C ASP A 654 6.17 -67.48 -89.51
N ASP A 655 7.36 -67.93 -89.93
CA ASP A 655 8.64 -67.74 -89.25
C ASP A 655 9.14 -66.28 -89.35
N GLY A 656 9.07 -65.56 -88.22
CA GLY A 656 9.43 -64.15 -88.12
C GLY A 656 10.31 -63.80 -86.91
N LEU A 657 11.61 -64.09 -87.01
CA LEU A 657 12.67 -63.47 -86.22
C LEU A 657 12.84 -61.98 -86.59
N ASP A 658 12.76 -61.06 -85.63
CA ASP A 658 13.70 -59.93 -85.43
C ASP A 658 13.16 -59.05 -84.28
N ALA A 659 13.84 -58.98 -83.14
CA ALA A 659 14.95 -58.09 -82.88
C ALA A 659 14.57 -56.60 -82.75
N SER A 660 14.99 -56.08 -81.60
CA SER A 660 15.76 -54.85 -81.50
C SER A 660 15.00 -53.54 -81.27
N SER A 661 15.45 -52.91 -80.18
CA SER A 661 15.68 -51.47 -80.05
C SER A 661 14.44 -50.62 -79.78
N ASN A 662 14.50 -49.54 -79.00
CA ASN A 662 15.57 -48.56 -78.94
C ASN A 662 15.48 -47.78 -77.63
N LYS A 663 16.66 -47.46 -77.08
CA LYS A 663 16.87 -46.21 -76.35
C LYS A 663 16.60 -45.05 -77.29
N MET A 664 15.87 -44.02 -76.86
CA MET A 664 16.48 -42.69 -76.66
C MET A 664 15.53 -41.63 -76.08
N SER A 665 16.09 -40.94 -75.08
CA SER A 665 15.93 -39.55 -74.65
C SER A 665 15.22 -38.53 -75.56
N GLY A 666 14.29 -37.78 -74.95
CA GLY A 666 14.43 -36.32 -74.79
C GLY A 666 13.47 -35.39 -75.55
N LYS A 667 12.42 -34.86 -74.87
CA LYS A 667 12.20 -33.41 -74.58
C LYS A 667 10.74 -33.02 -74.21
N GLU A 668 10.64 -32.31 -73.08
CA GLU A 668 9.87 -31.07 -72.79
C GLU A 668 8.34 -31.06 -72.40
N ILE A 669 8.11 -30.65 -71.13
CA ILE A 669 7.12 -29.65 -70.59
C ILE A 669 5.67 -30.08 -70.13
N ALA A 670 5.50 -30.19 -68.80
CA ALA A 670 4.60 -29.50 -67.82
C ALA A 670 3.02 -29.54 -67.77
N THR A 671 2.52 -29.86 -66.55
CA THR A 671 1.48 -29.22 -65.67
C THR A 671 0.10 -29.88 -65.33
N TRP A 672 -0.02 -30.25 -64.03
CA TRP A 672 -1.08 -30.12 -62.97
C TRP A 672 -2.54 -30.67 -63.09
N ALA A 673 -3.01 -31.30 -62.00
CA ALA A 673 -4.36 -31.90 -61.81
C ALA A 673 -4.89 -31.82 -60.35
N LEU A 674 -6.22 -31.89 -60.16
CA LEU A 674 -6.92 -32.07 -58.86
C LEU A 674 -8.38 -32.61 -59.00
N GLY A 675 -8.69 -33.70 -58.26
CA GLY A 675 -9.93 -33.93 -57.46
C GLY A 675 -11.19 -34.60 -58.05
N ILE A 676 -11.59 -35.80 -57.54
CA ILE A 676 -12.95 -36.39 -57.67
C ILE A 676 -13.33 -37.23 -56.42
N LEU A 677 -14.58 -37.08 -55.95
CA LEU A 677 -15.32 -38.05 -55.11
C LEU A 677 -16.85 -37.84 -55.22
N VAL A 678 -17.62 -38.94 -55.19
CA VAL A 678 -19.07 -39.10 -54.94
C VAL A 678 -20.04 -39.07 -56.14
N SER A 679 -20.60 -40.24 -56.50
CA SER A 679 -22.02 -40.43 -56.94
C SER A 679 -22.46 -41.92 -56.91
N LEU A 680 -21.82 -42.75 -56.07
CA LEU A 680 -21.89 -44.21 -56.12
C LEU A 680 -23.10 -44.86 -55.41
N LEU A 681 -24.20 -44.16 -55.12
CA LEU A 681 -25.23 -44.71 -54.21
C LEU A 681 -26.65 -44.92 -54.77
N LEU A 682 -26.91 -44.77 -56.07
CA LEU A 682 -28.29 -44.88 -56.60
C LEU A 682 -28.55 -45.94 -57.70
N LEU A 683 -27.56 -46.72 -58.13
CA LEU A 683 -27.76 -47.71 -59.21
C LEU A 683 -28.28 -49.09 -58.73
N SER A 684 -28.25 -49.38 -57.43
CA SER A 684 -28.36 -50.75 -56.92
C SER A 684 -29.79 -51.31 -56.75
N ILE A 685 -30.85 -50.49 -56.81
CA ILE A 685 -32.22 -50.96 -56.46
C ILE A 685 -33.05 -51.41 -57.69
N LEU A 686 -32.68 -51.05 -58.92
CA LEU A 686 -33.48 -51.40 -60.12
C LEU A 686 -33.22 -52.82 -60.66
N ILE A 687 -32.07 -53.43 -60.33
CA ILE A 687 -31.59 -54.67 -60.95
C ILE A 687 -32.30 -55.94 -60.41
N ALA A 688 -32.88 -55.88 -59.20
CA ALA A 688 -33.38 -57.08 -58.52
C ALA A 688 -34.73 -57.62 -59.04
N MET A 689 -35.54 -56.84 -59.77
CA MET A 689 -36.90 -57.27 -60.17
C MET A 689 -36.99 -57.98 -61.54
N ILE A 690 -35.95 -57.93 -62.37
CA ILE A 690 -35.98 -58.51 -63.74
C ILE A 690 -35.41 -59.95 -63.79
N ALA A 691 -34.68 -60.40 -62.76
CA ALA A 691 -33.92 -61.65 -62.81
C ALA A 691 -34.73 -62.97 -62.72
N ARG A 692 -35.96 -62.97 -62.21
CA ARG A 692 -36.67 -64.24 -61.89
C ARG A 692 -37.34 -64.97 -63.07
N GLN A 693 -37.46 -64.37 -64.25
CA GLN A 693 -38.12 -65.01 -65.42
C GLN A 693 -37.14 -65.51 -66.49
N ALA A 694 -35.84 -65.16 -66.42
CA ALA A 694 -34.84 -65.50 -67.43
C ALA A 694 -34.18 -66.89 -67.24
N ALA A 695 -34.08 -67.38 -66.00
CA ALA A 695 -33.30 -68.59 -65.69
C ALA A 695 -33.85 -69.92 -66.27
N LYS A 696 -35.14 -69.99 -66.64
CA LYS A 696 -35.73 -71.23 -67.17
C LYS A 696 -35.51 -71.45 -68.68
N ARG A 697 -35.04 -70.44 -69.41
CA ARG A 697 -34.72 -70.54 -70.85
C ARG A 697 -33.22 -70.79 -71.12
N SER A 698 -32.31 -70.44 -70.21
CA SER A 698 -30.86 -70.60 -70.44
C SER A 698 -30.37 -72.05 -70.33
N GLY A 699 -30.99 -72.89 -69.49
CA GLY A 699 -30.55 -74.28 -69.28
C GLY A 699 -30.73 -75.22 -70.49
N GLN A 700 -31.58 -74.88 -71.46
CA GLN A 700 -31.69 -75.62 -72.72
C GLN A 700 -30.65 -75.17 -73.76
N LEU A 701 -30.23 -73.90 -73.73
CA LEU A 701 -29.19 -73.36 -74.61
C LEU A 701 -27.80 -73.91 -74.23
N MET A 702 -27.51 -74.00 -72.92
CA MET A 702 -26.22 -74.50 -72.42
C MET A 702 -25.97 -75.97 -72.80
N ARG A 703 -27.00 -76.82 -72.82
CA ARG A 703 -26.86 -78.21 -73.27
C ARG A 703 -26.71 -78.35 -74.78
N GLN A 704 -27.21 -77.38 -75.56
CA GLN A 704 -26.99 -77.36 -77.01
C GLN A 704 -25.57 -76.88 -77.34
N ASN A 705 -25.03 -75.91 -76.59
CA ASN A 705 -23.66 -75.43 -76.78
C ASN A 705 -22.61 -76.48 -76.37
N LEU A 706 -22.80 -77.22 -75.26
CA LEU A 706 -21.87 -78.27 -74.84
C LEU A 706 -21.77 -79.42 -75.87
N ALA A 707 -22.91 -79.82 -76.43
CA ALA A 707 -22.96 -80.85 -77.46
C ALA A 707 -22.37 -80.39 -78.80
N LEU A 708 -22.38 -79.08 -79.07
CA LEU A 708 -21.71 -78.47 -80.22
C LEU A 708 -20.19 -78.42 -79.99
N GLN A 709 -19.76 -78.10 -78.77
CA GLN A 709 -18.34 -78.02 -78.38
C GLN A 709 -17.64 -79.40 -78.46
N GLU A 710 -18.29 -80.47 -77.98
CA GLU A 710 -17.77 -81.85 -78.18
C GLU A 710 -17.64 -82.23 -79.66
N GLN A 711 -18.59 -81.79 -80.52
CA GLN A 711 -18.50 -82.05 -81.96
C GLN A 711 -17.36 -81.28 -82.65
N ILE A 712 -17.09 -80.06 -82.21
CA ILE A 712 -15.98 -79.24 -82.75
C ILE A 712 -14.64 -79.86 -82.36
N PHE A 713 -14.48 -80.26 -81.09
CA PHE A 713 -13.27 -80.93 -80.61
C PHE A 713 -12.98 -82.25 -81.34
N GLU A 714 -13.99 -83.10 -81.58
CA GLU A 714 -13.79 -84.35 -82.34
C GLU A 714 -13.37 -84.09 -83.80
N GLU A 715 -13.88 -83.03 -84.43
CA GLU A 715 -13.51 -82.68 -85.81
C GLU A 715 -12.08 -82.10 -85.88
N GLU A 716 -11.70 -81.29 -84.90
CA GLU A 716 -10.40 -80.63 -84.81
C GLU A 716 -9.28 -81.62 -84.47
N ASP A 717 -9.47 -82.49 -83.47
CA ASP A 717 -8.54 -83.58 -83.15
C ASP A 717 -8.36 -84.54 -84.33
N GLY A 718 -9.45 -84.81 -85.07
CA GLY A 718 -9.41 -85.64 -86.27
C GLY A 718 -8.57 -85.04 -87.40
N LYS A 719 -8.56 -83.71 -87.57
CA LYS A 719 -7.72 -83.00 -88.54
C LYS A 719 -6.27 -82.91 -88.06
N ARG A 720 -6.06 -82.62 -86.79
CA ARG A 720 -4.74 -82.58 -86.15
C ARG A 720 -4.00 -83.91 -86.29
N GLN A 721 -4.68 -85.04 -86.05
CA GLN A 721 -4.08 -86.37 -86.19
C GLN A 721 -3.69 -86.69 -87.64
N GLN A 722 -4.47 -86.25 -88.63
CA GLN A 722 -4.14 -86.43 -90.05
C GLN A 722 -2.88 -85.66 -90.47
N TRP A 723 -2.68 -84.47 -89.91
CA TRP A 723 -1.47 -83.68 -90.15
C TRP A 723 -0.25 -84.28 -89.45
N ILE A 724 -0.40 -84.76 -88.22
CA ILE A 724 0.65 -85.52 -87.52
C ILE A 724 1.12 -86.70 -88.38
N ASP A 725 0.19 -87.54 -88.84
CA ASP A 725 0.52 -88.71 -89.67
C ASP A 725 1.18 -88.31 -91.00
N TYR A 726 0.78 -87.17 -91.59
CA TYR A 726 1.39 -86.62 -92.80
C TYR A 726 2.84 -86.17 -92.58
N TYR A 727 3.14 -85.40 -91.53
CA TYR A 727 4.49 -84.90 -91.25
C TYR A 727 5.43 -86.02 -90.80
N VAL A 728 4.95 -86.97 -89.97
CA VAL A 728 5.70 -88.19 -89.62
C VAL A 728 6.04 -89.00 -90.87
N GLY A 729 5.10 -89.16 -91.80
CA GLY A 729 5.32 -89.87 -93.07
C GLY A 729 6.31 -89.18 -94.03
N GLN A 730 6.48 -87.86 -93.93
CA GLN A 730 7.46 -87.07 -94.68
C GLN A 730 8.85 -87.06 -94.01
N GLY A 731 8.96 -87.59 -92.78
CA GLY A 731 10.18 -87.54 -91.97
C GLY A 731 10.44 -86.19 -91.31
N ASP A 732 9.45 -85.29 -91.32
CA ASP A 732 9.50 -83.97 -90.70
C ASP A 732 8.99 -84.07 -89.25
N LEU A 733 9.85 -84.60 -88.38
CA LEU A 733 9.51 -84.91 -86.98
C LEU A 733 9.36 -83.67 -86.12
N GLU A 734 9.92 -82.54 -86.55
CA GLU A 734 9.84 -81.27 -85.82
C GLU A 734 8.43 -80.67 -85.96
N LYS A 735 7.90 -80.61 -87.20
CA LYS A 735 6.50 -80.22 -87.44
C LYS A 735 5.48 -81.17 -86.84
N ALA A 736 5.79 -82.47 -86.76
CA ALA A 736 4.92 -83.42 -86.08
C ALA A 736 4.85 -83.12 -84.57
N LYS A 737 5.99 -82.82 -83.92
CA LYS A 737 6.06 -82.49 -82.48
C LYS A 737 5.29 -81.22 -82.13
N GLU A 738 5.31 -80.22 -82.99
CA GLU A 738 4.52 -78.97 -82.81
C GLU A 738 3.02 -79.22 -82.79
N LEU A 739 2.53 -80.17 -83.60
CA LEU A 739 1.13 -80.62 -83.54
C LEU A 739 0.88 -81.62 -82.40
N GLY A 740 1.83 -81.81 -81.48
CA GLY A 740 1.75 -82.68 -80.31
C GLY A 740 1.96 -84.17 -80.57
N TRP A 741 2.68 -84.52 -81.65
CA TRP A 741 3.24 -85.85 -81.81
C TRP A 741 4.42 -86.05 -80.85
N VAL A 742 4.32 -87.00 -79.94
CA VAL A 742 5.41 -87.33 -79.02
C VAL A 742 6.24 -88.46 -79.63
N GLU A 743 7.54 -88.22 -79.78
CA GLU A 743 8.50 -89.25 -80.19
C GLU A 743 8.57 -90.32 -79.09
N LYS A 744 8.03 -91.50 -79.34
CA LYS A 744 8.11 -92.62 -78.39
C LYS A 744 9.57 -93.02 -78.21
N ALA A 745 10.02 -93.04 -76.96
CA ALA A 745 11.38 -93.44 -76.63
C ALA A 745 11.61 -94.93 -76.99
N GLU A 746 12.84 -95.32 -77.31
CA GLU A 746 13.19 -96.70 -77.73
C GLU A 746 12.68 -97.78 -76.76
N TRP A 747 12.57 -97.47 -75.46
CA TRP A 747 12.02 -98.40 -74.47
C TRP A 747 10.51 -98.60 -74.61
N GLN A 748 9.74 -97.57 -75.01
CA GLN A 748 8.29 -97.68 -75.28
C GLN A 748 8.02 -98.41 -76.59
N LEU A 749 8.84 -98.20 -77.62
CA LEU A 749 8.80 -98.99 -78.86
C LEU A 749 9.15 -100.46 -78.59
N HIS A 750 10.10 -100.72 -77.69
CA HIS A 750 10.44 -102.08 -77.27
C HIS A 750 9.37 -102.71 -76.36
N GLU A 751 8.60 -101.91 -75.64
CA GLU A 751 7.45 -102.35 -74.84
C GLU A 751 6.26 -102.70 -75.74
N GLU A 752 5.98 -101.88 -76.76
CA GLU A 752 4.96 -102.17 -77.77
C GLU A 752 5.35 -103.35 -78.68
N GLU A 753 6.64 -103.51 -79.03
CA GLU A 753 7.13 -104.72 -79.71
C GLU A 753 7.02 -105.96 -78.80
N LYS A 754 7.24 -105.82 -77.50
CA LYS A 754 7.01 -106.91 -76.53
C LYS A 754 5.54 -107.23 -76.36
N GLU A 755 4.66 -106.23 -76.39
CA GLU A 755 3.20 -106.44 -76.36
C GLU A 755 2.70 -107.06 -77.66
N GLN A 756 3.21 -106.64 -78.82
CA GLN A 756 2.88 -107.29 -80.10
C GLN A 756 3.45 -108.71 -80.18
N GLN A 757 4.67 -108.97 -79.68
CA GLN A 757 5.20 -110.33 -79.56
C GLN A 757 4.43 -111.16 -78.52
N ALA A 758 3.96 -110.57 -77.42
CA ALA A 758 3.12 -111.25 -76.44
C ALA A 758 1.73 -111.55 -76.99
N VAL A 759 1.16 -110.68 -77.83
CA VAL A 759 -0.11 -110.91 -78.53
C VAL A 759 0.07 -111.96 -79.64
N GLU A 760 1.15 -111.93 -80.41
CA GLU A 760 1.48 -113.00 -81.37
C GLU A 760 1.82 -114.34 -80.69
N GLU A 761 2.41 -114.33 -79.49
CA GLU A 761 2.70 -115.53 -78.68
C GLU A 761 1.42 -116.08 -78.01
N ILE A 762 0.45 -115.22 -77.69
CA ILE A 762 -0.92 -115.61 -77.29
C ILE A 762 -1.71 -116.17 -78.48
N GLU A 763 -1.55 -115.62 -79.70
CA GLU A 763 -2.16 -116.15 -80.93
C GLU A 763 -1.45 -117.39 -81.50
N ALA A 764 -0.22 -117.70 -81.06
CA ALA A 764 0.58 -118.86 -81.48
C ALA A 764 0.53 -120.08 -80.52
N LEU A 765 -0.25 -120.03 -79.44
CA LEU A 765 -0.51 -121.16 -78.54
C LEU A 765 -1.62 -122.08 -79.12
N PRO A 766 -1.36 -123.40 -79.29
CA PRO A 766 -2.34 -124.31 -79.88
C PRO A 766 -3.57 -124.55 -78.99
N ASP A 767 -4.72 -124.41 -79.64
CA ASP A 767 -6.10 -124.57 -79.18
C ASP A 767 -6.34 -125.83 -78.31
N ALA A 768 -6.66 -125.64 -77.02
CA ALA A 768 -7.22 -126.69 -76.16
C ALA A 768 -7.76 -126.13 -74.83
N LEU A 769 -9.05 -125.76 -74.80
CA LEU A 769 -10.08 -126.36 -73.94
C LEU A 769 -11.34 -125.49 -73.96
N ASP A 770 -12.11 -125.75 -75.01
CA ASP A 770 -13.55 -125.53 -75.09
C ASP A 770 -14.23 -126.13 -73.84
N LEU A 771 -14.65 -125.24 -72.94
CA LEU A 771 -15.35 -125.58 -71.72
C LEU A 771 -16.71 -124.89 -71.74
N ASP A 772 -17.43 -125.17 -72.82
CA ASP A 772 -18.83 -125.51 -72.81
C ASP A 772 -19.25 -125.46 -74.28
N ASP A 773 -19.36 -126.61 -74.95
CA ASP A 773 -20.45 -126.69 -75.91
C ASP A 773 -21.77 -126.74 -75.09
N LEU A 774 -22.06 -125.67 -74.32
CA LEU A 774 -23.37 -125.40 -73.71
C LEU A 774 -24.27 -124.81 -74.81
N LEU A 775 -24.57 -125.72 -75.72
CA LEU A 775 -25.61 -125.79 -76.76
C LEU A 775 -25.36 -125.11 -78.11
#